data_AF-A0A6M0QAY2-F1
#
_entry.id   AF-A0A6M0QAY2-F1
#
_cell.length_a   1.000
_cell.length_b   1.000
_cell.length_c   1.000
_cell.angle_alpha   90.00
_cell.angle_beta   90.00
_cell.angle_gamma   90.00
#
_symmetry.space_group_name_H-M   'P 1'
#
loop_
_entity.id
_entity.type
_entity.pdbx_description
1 polymer ?
#
loop_
_entity_poly.entity_id
_entity_poly.type
_entity_poly.pdbx_seq_one_letter_code
_entity_poly.pdbx_strand_id
1 'polypeptide(L)'
;MVNYTFNDENYFAINQYDEAKTFSSFLPGIAGVYGVPMWSFYVNRGQAIVSFGVQDKNHAITEFFPANQAYQRVSTNGFRTFVKINGKVSEPFSSANFSAERKMFIKENELKIEEMNEETGLNTTVTYFTLPNENFAALVRKVEIENRTNTLLDLEVVDGLPAIIPYGVDDAAYKAVGNTLKSWMDVFNLENNIPYYRVRSSTNDTAEVEEVTKGHFYLSFVQDGKLLSPIVDVEDVFGKNTSWSFPNEFAQVSVKELLEREPITANKVPSGFSAFEQKLAPGEKVTLYTMIGHVNDISLINNRVSDLSQSAYMNQKYVETTELVNEITKDIQTDSGLPLFDAYCKQSYLDNVLRGGLPMMLETERNPFVYYVYSRKHGDLERDYNFFSLAPEFFSQGNGNFRDVNQNRRNDIFFHPEIGDYNIKLFMSLIQADGYNPLVVKGASFELKDKNNFEWMKGSFTSDEDQQWIQSKLSGTFTPGSLLQSILERNMELSVAPSEFLKQVLSRSEQNMEAEFGEGYWMDHWTYNLDLIQNYLSIFPEKQDYLLFQDEDYKFFTSHVYVKPRSEKYVIANGKVRQYGAIHENHNGEGNWLVTRNGDLYRTNLMSKLFGLAFIKFSTLDPLGMGIEMEANKPGWNDSMNGLPGLFGSAMSETYELKRVLEFMIDALKQSDHRIAVPMELHQLIEVVNGALEQYRNGSLDDFNYWDTVSTAREQYREAVRHDVTGEEVQITSDNMVRMIENYLHKVNLGIEKAVIHGEGLTPTYFYFEVSDYTVTDRVNEKGLPIVDIHAFQTVTLPHFLEGPARALKTYKEQEESSKIHQLIKESELYDQSLKMYKTSSSLEEMTYEIGRARAFTPGWLERESIFMHMEFKYLLSLLKAGLYDAFFEDFRHALPPFMDPEVYGRSTLENSSFIASSVNPDSAVHGQGFVARLSGTTAEFISMWQVMMMGKKVFSLDEGKLTLQLQPILPEWLFNDHNQVRFVLLGDVEVTYYNPERKNSFGMDGVKTVKYVLHGVEEKIEVENDFLEEKYALSIRNKEIKRVDVYLG
;
A
#
# COMPACT_ATOMS: atom_id res chain seq x y z
N MET A 1 -35.64 -3.74 4.23
CA MET A 1 -34.87 -4.91 3.78
C MET A 1 -33.56 -4.37 3.24
N VAL A 2 -32.43 -4.96 3.63
CA VAL A 2 -31.11 -4.56 3.13
C VAL A 2 -31.03 -4.86 1.64
N ASN A 3 -30.54 -3.92 0.85
CA ASN A 3 -30.32 -4.09 -0.59
C ASN A 3 -29.12 -3.25 -1.03
N TYR A 4 -28.30 -3.80 -1.93
CA TYR A 4 -27.07 -3.21 -2.46
C TYR A 4 -27.24 -2.90 -3.95
N THR A 5 -26.94 -1.68 -4.37
CA THR A 5 -27.12 -1.25 -5.77
C THR A 5 -26.04 -0.27 -6.20
N PHE A 6 -25.84 -0.12 -7.50
CA PHE A 6 -25.17 1.05 -8.06
C PHE A 6 -26.22 1.97 -8.67
N ASN A 7 -26.17 3.26 -8.34
CA ASN A 7 -27.08 4.25 -8.93
C ASN A 7 -26.48 4.88 -10.20
N ASP A 8 -27.27 5.71 -10.90
CA ASP A 8 -26.86 6.38 -12.15
C ASP A 8 -25.68 7.35 -11.97
N GLU A 9 -25.36 7.74 -10.74
CA GLU A 9 -24.22 8.60 -10.38
C GLU A 9 -22.97 7.79 -9.98
N ASN A 10 -23.01 6.46 -10.15
CA ASN A 10 -21.99 5.47 -9.81
C ASN A 10 -21.69 5.36 -8.30
N TYR A 11 -22.62 5.74 -7.42
CA TYR A 11 -22.49 5.41 -6.00
C TYR A 11 -22.80 3.94 -5.76
N PHE A 12 -21.99 3.29 -4.94
CA PHE A 12 -22.42 2.06 -4.27
C PHE A 12 -23.38 2.43 -3.13
N ALA A 13 -24.64 2.04 -3.29
CA ALA A 13 -25.73 2.39 -2.38
C ALA A 13 -26.18 1.17 -1.56
N ILE A 14 -26.30 1.34 -0.24
CA ILE A 14 -26.78 0.33 0.70
C ILE A 14 -28.05 0.86 1.37
N ASN A 15 -29.19 0.25 1.08
CA ASN A 15 -30.44 0.53 1.79
C ASN A 15 -30.45 -0.23 3.13
N GLN A 16 -30.96 0.40 4.19
CA GLN A 16 -30.86 -0.06 5.59
C GLN A 16 -29.42 -0.48 5.96
N TYR A 17 -28.45 0.40 5.68
CA TYR A 17 -27.02 0.09 5.85
C TYR A 17 -26.64 -0.30 7.29
N ASP A 18 -27.40 0.16 8.27
CA ASP A 18 -27.25 -0.11 9.70
C ASP A 18 -27.70 -1.53 10.09
N GLU A 19 -28.50 -2.19 9.26
CA GLU A 19 -28.89 -3.60 9.37
C GLU A 19 -28.00 -4.53 8.54
N ALA A 20 -27.22 -3.97 7.60
CA ALA A 20 -26.33 -4.73 6.71
C ALA A 20 -25.16 -5.39 7.45
N LYS A 21 -24.49 -6.36 6.81
CA LYS A 21 -23.22 -6.94 7.29
C LYS A 21 -22.23 -5.84 7.66
N THR A 22 -21.55 -5.97 8.79
CA THR A 22 -20.61 -4.94 9.27
C THR A 22 -19.38 -4.85 8.38
N PHE A 23 -18.99 -3.63 8.02
CA PHE A 23 -17.71 -3.35 7.38
C PHE A 23 -17.18 -1.96 7.80
N SER A 24 -15.86 -1.78 7.67
CA SER A 24 -15.21 -0.48 7.79
C SER A 24 -14.50 -0.12 6.49
N SER A 25 -14.37 1.18 6.23
CA SER A 25 -13.56 1.73 5.15
C SER A 25 -13.07 3.14 5.55
N PHE A 26 -12.48 3.87 4.61
CA PHE A 26 -11.88 5.18 4.87
C PHE A 26 -12.02 6.12 3.67
N LEU A 27 -12.04 7.43 3.96
CA LEU A 27 -11.75 8.43 2.94
C LEU A 27 -10.24 8.39 2.64
N PRO A 28 -9.83 8.51 1.38
CA PRO A 28 -8.47 8.19 0.91
C PRO A 28 -7.38 9.10 1.51
N GLY A 29 -7.74 10.26 2.06
CA GLY A 29 -6.78 11.19 2.67
C GLY A 29 -5.87 11.89 1.66
N ILE A 30 -6.36 12.10 0.44
CA ILE A 30 -5.67 12.84 -0.61
C ILE A 30 -6.16 14.30 -0.58
N ALA A 31 -5.23 15.23 -0.36
CA ALA A 31 -5.53 16.67 -0.29
C ALA A 31 -4.91 17.47 -1.45
N GLY A 32 -4.31 16.82 -2.46
CA GLY A 32 -3.58 17.49 -3.53
C GLY A 32 -2.14 17.82 -3.12
N VAL A 33 -1.32 18.22 -4.09
CA VAL A 33 0.13 18.45 -3.86
C VAL A 33 0.39 19.62 -2.90
N TYR A 34 -0.50 20.61 -2.88
CA TYR A 34 -0.43 21.77 -1.97
C TYR A 34 -1.49 21.70 -0.87
N GLY A 35 -1.97 20.50 -0.54
CA GLY A 35 -2.89 20.29 0.57
C GLY A 35 -2.29 19.46 1.69
N VAL A 36 -2.72 19.74 2.92
CA VAL A 36 -2.35 18.94 4.10
C VAL A 36 -3.38 17.82 4.29
N PRO A 37 -2.99 16.54 4.28
CA PRO A 37 -3.93 15.43 4.32
C PRO A 37 -4.55 15.20 5.70
N MET A 38 -5.75 14.62 5.69
CA MET A 38 -6.44 14.10 6.87
C MET A 38 -6.81 12.64 6.63
N TRP A 39 -6.50 11.75 7.58
CA TRP A 39 -7.02 10.38 7.55
C TRP A 39 -8.40 10.34 8.23
N SER A 40 -9.33 9.55 7.67
CA SER A 40 -10.70 9.45 8.19
C SER A 40 -11.30 8.07 7.95
N PHE A 41 -11.72 7.40 9.02
CA PHE A 41 -12.27 6.05 9.03
C PHE A 41 -13.77 6.08 9.34
N TYR A 42 -14.53 5.24 8.63
CA TYR A 42 -15.97 5.09 8.82
C TYR A 42 -16.38 3.62 8.88
N VAL A 43 -17.56 3.40 9.45
CA VAL A 43 -18.26 2.11 9.52
C VAL A 43 -19.69 2.26 9.03
N ASN A 44 -20.37 1.17 8.69
CA ASN A 44 -21.78 1.20 8.31
C ASN A 44 -22.74 1.21 9.50
N ARG A 45 -22.45 2.02 10.52
CA ARG A 45 -23.28 2.15 11.74
C ARG A 45 -23.33 3.63 12.17
N GLY A 46 -24.41 4.02 12.85
CA GLY A 46 -24.61 5.40 13.32
C GLY A 46 -24.43 6.40 12.18
N GLN A 47 -23.82 7.56 12.46
CA GLN A 47 -23.46 8.56 11.45
C GLN A 47 -22.13 8.27 10.72
N ALA A 48 -21.75 6.99 10.65
CA ALA A 48 -20.63 6.42 9.92
C ALA A 48 -19.21 6.76 10.39
N ILE A 49 -18.79 8.04 10.41
CA ILE A 49 -17.41 8.42 10.78
C ILE A 49 -17.18 8.13 12.27
N VAL A 50 -16.14 7.34 12.55
CA VAL A 50 -15.82 6.87 13.91
C VAL A 50 -14.46 7.37 14.42
N SER A 51 -13.50 7.58 13.52
CA SER A 51 -12.18 8.08 13.89
C SER A 51 -11.52 8.86 12.74
N PHE A 52 -10.96 10.04 13.00
CA PHE A 52 -10.20 10.82 12.04
C PHE A 52 -9.11 11.66 12.74
N GLY A 53 -8.11 12.11 11.98
CA GLY A 53 -6.99 12.90 12.49
C GLY A 53 -5.93 13.20 11.43
N VAL A 54 -4.80 13.73 11.86
CA VAL A 54 -3.64 14.01 10.99
C VAL A 54 -2.52 13.02 11.27
N GLN A 55 -1.55 12.91 10.37
CA GLN A 55 -0.35 12.08 10.55
C GLN A 55 -0.60 10.59 10.79
N ASP A 56 -0.93 10.21 12.01
CA ASP A 56 -1.07 8.84 12.49
C ASP A 56 -2.05 8.80 13.67
N LYS A 57 -2.26 7.63 14.27
CA LYS A 57 -3.20 7.47 15.38
C LYS A 57 -2.82 8.28 16.65
N ASN A 58 -1.56 8.68 16.82
CA ASN A 58 -1.15 9.51 17.97
C ASN A 58 -1.56 10.98 17.80
N HIS A 59 -2.06 11.35 16.63
CA HIS A 59 -2.54 12.70 16.32
C HIS A 59 -4.01 12.66 15.88
N ALA A 60 -4.78 11.78 16.53
CA ALA A 60 -6.21 11.61 16.32
C ALA A 60 -7.01 12.77 16.93
N ILE A 61 -7.99 13.29 16.17
CA ILE A 61 -8.96 14.29 16.67
C ILE A 61 -10.09 13.58 17.44
N THR A 62 -10.39 12.35 17.05
CA THR A 62 -11.34 11.45 17.72
C THR A 62 -10.65 10.12 17.98
N GLU A 63 -10.84 9.53 19.15
CA GLU A 63 -10.17 8.29 19.57
C GLU A 63 -10.21 7.20 18.49
N PHE A 64 -9.09 6.52 18.28
CA PHE A 64 -8.99 5.40 17.33
C PHE A 64 -9.47 4.09 17.96
N PHE A 65 -10.39 3.39 17.29
CA PHE A 65 -10.89 2.09 17.74
C PHE A 65 -10.64 1.00 16.70
N PRO A 66 -10.26 -0.23 17.10
CA PRO A 66 -10.31 -1.36 16.18
C PRO A 66 -11.75 -1.63 15.72
N ALA A 67 -11.94 -2.23 14.54
CA ALA A 67 -13.24 -2.36 13.87
C ALA A 67 -14.33 -2.94 14.77
N ASN A 68 -14.02 -3.99 15.55
CA ASN A 68 -14.96 -4.62 16.48
C ASN A 68 -15.52 -3.65 17.52
N GLN A 69 -14.72 -2.69 18.01
CA GLN A 69 -15.17 -1.66 18.94
C GLN A 69 -15.80 -0.48 18.21
N ALA A 70 -15.31 -0.14 17.01
CA ALA A 70 -15.84 0.95 16.19
C ALA A 70 -17.33 0.76 15.89
N TYR A 71 -17.74 -0.47 15.52
CA TYR A 71 -19.16 -0.79 15.27
C TYR A 71 -20.05 -0.56 16.49
N GLN A 72 -19.51 -0.72 17.70
CA GLN A 72 -20.25 -0.57 18.95
C GLN A 72 -20.30 0.89 19.42
N ARG A 73 -19.21 1.63 19.20
CA ARG A 73 -19.00 2.96 19.78
C ARG A 73 -19.42 4.11 18.87
N VAL A 74 -19.56 3.91 17.56
CA VAL A 74 -19.86 5.02 16.63
C VAL A 74 -21.14 5.77 17.00
N SER A 75 -22.17 5.11 17.53
CA SER A 75 -23.42 5.76 17.93
C SER A 75 -23.31 6.61 19.20
N THR A 76 -22.24 6.47 19.99
CA THR A 76 -22.02 7.25 21.22
C THR A 76 -20.81 8.15 21.17
N ASN A 77 -19.77 7.77 20.43
CA ASN A 77 -18.49 8.47 20.33
C ASN A 77 -18.27 9.14 18.96
N GLY A 78 -19.06 8.78 17.94
CA GLY A 78 -19.07 9.42 16.63
C GLY A 78 -19.97 10.66 16.58
N PHE A 79 -20.24 11.15 15.37
CA PHE A 79 -21.11 12.32 15.16
C PHE A 79 -22.55 12.05 15.64
N ARG A 80 -23.15 13.09 16.25
CA ARG A 80 -24.51 13.08 16.78
C ARG A 80 -25.25 14.32 16.30
N THR A 81 -26.48 14.13 15.84
CA THR A 81 -27.40 15.20 15.45
C THR A 81 -28.68 15.01 16.23
N PHE A 82 -29.09 16.02 16.98
CA PHE A 82 -30.35 16.02 17.71
C PHE A 82 -31.23 17.13 17.16
N VAL A 83 -32.47 16.78 16.80
CA VAL A 83 -33.47 17.71 16.30
C VAL A 83 -34.67 17.69 17.23
N LYS A 84 -35.00 18.85 17.78
CA LYS A 84 -36.13 19.04 18.69
C LYS A 84 -37.23 19.82 17.99
N ILE A 85 -38.42 19.23 17.95
CA ILE A 85 -39.63 19.78 17.32
C ILE A 85 -40.74 19.74 18.36
N ASN A 86 -41.38 20.88 18.63
CA ASN A 86 -42.47 20.98 19.62
C ASN A 86 -42.08 20.37 20.99
N GLY A 87 -40.83 20.54 21.41
CA GLY A 87 -40.28 20.00 22.66
C GLY A 87 -39.95 18.51 22.67
N LYS A 88 -40.17 17.77 21.57
CA LYS A 88 -39.76 16.36 21.43
C LYS A 88 -38.43 16.27 20.68
N VAL A 89 -37.42 15.67 21.30
CA VAL A 89 -36.11 15.40 20.69
C VAL A 89 -36.18 14.11 19.86
N SER A 90 -35.56 14.15 18.68
CA SER A 90 -35.29 13.01 17.80
C SER A 90 -33.82 13.03 17.39
N GLU A 91 -33.27 11.87 17.07
CA GLU A 91 -31.88 11.71 16.64
C GLU A 91 -31.85 10.95 15.31
N PRO A 92 -31.60 11.64 14.18
CA PRO A 92 -31.38 10.97 12.91
C PRO A 92 -30.24 9.94 12.98
N PHE A 93 -30.41 8.82 12.27
CA PHE A 93 -29.48 7.69 12.21
C PHE A 93 -29.36 6.88 13.52
N SER A 94 -30.24 7.13 14.50
CA SER A 94 -30.29 6.36 15.74
C SER A 94 -30.89 4.98 15.52
N SER A 95 -30.19 3.93 15.96
CA SER A 95 -30.71 2.55 15.91
C SER A 95 -31.95 2.31 16.77
N ALA A 96 -32.36 3.28 17.59
CA ALA A 96 -33.60 3.22 18.37
C ALA A 96 -34.86 3.47 17.51
N ASN A 97 -34.72 4.08 16.33
CA ASN A 97 -35.85 4.30 15.43
C ASN A 97 -35.92 3.20 14.36
N PHE A 98 -36.87 2.28 14.51
CA PHE A 98 -37.07 1.13 13.62
C PHE A 98 -37.89 1.44 12.37
N SER A 99 -38.57 2.59 12.31
CA SER A 99 -39.44 2.96 11.18
C SER A 99 -38.73 3.84 10.14
N ALA A 100 -37.49 4.26 10.41
CA ALA A 100 -36.74 5.12 9.50
C ALA A 100 -36.16 4.34 8.31
N GLU A 101 -36.13 5.00 7.15
CA GLU A 101 -35.43 4.50 5.97
C GLU A 101 -34.06 5.15 5.89
N ARG A 102 -33.00 4.34 5.96
CA ARG A 102 -31.60 4.77 5.98
C ARG A 102 -30.87 4.28 4.75
N LYS A 103 -30.09 5.17 4.12
CA LYS A 103 -29.27 4.83 2.95
C LYS A 103 -27.85 5.31 3.17
N MET A 104 -26.89 4.53 2.70
CA MET A 104 -25.49 4.91 2.62
C MET A 104 -25.05 4.88 1.15
N PHE A 105 -24.33 5.90 0.72
CA PHE A 105 -23.78 6.05 -0.63
C PHE A 105 -22.27 6.24 -0.52
N ILE A 106 -21.52 5.38 -1.22
CA ILE A 106 -20.06 5.33 -1.17
C ILE A 106 -19.51 5.61 -2.56
N LYS A 107 -18.49 6.47 -2.61
CA LYS A 107 -17.70 6.81 -3.79
C LYS A 107 -16.23 6.96 -3.37
N GLU A 108 -15.31 7.12 -4.32
CA GLU A 108 -13.87 6.98 -4.08
C GLU A 108 -13.29 7.95 -3.02
N ASN A 109 -13.88 9.15 -2.90
CA ASN A 109 -13.49 10.19 -1.94
C ASN A 109 -14.69 10.93 -1.35
N GLU A 110 -15.83 10.24 -1.25
CA GLU A 110 -17.06 10.79 -0.66
C GLU A 110 -17.83 9.69 0.06
N LEU A 111 -18.37 10.05 1.22
CA LEU A 111 -19.35 9.26 1.94
C LEU A 111 -20.60 10.10 2.20
N LYS A 112 -21.77 9.55 1.87
CA LYS A 112 -23.06 10.18 2.15
C LYS A 112 -24.01 9.20 2.83
N ILE A 113 -24.75 9.68 3.81
CA ILE A 113 -25.84 8.94 4.45
C ILE A 113 -27.13 9.77 4.41
N GLU A 114 -28.26 9.10 4.29
CA GLU A 114 -29.58 9.72 4.25
C GLU A 114 -30.53 8.96 5.19
N GLU A 115 -31.32 9.68 5.98
CA GLU A 115 -32.43 9.12 6.75
C GLU A 115 -33.73 9.88 6.43
N MET A 116 -34.74 9.15 5.97
CA MET A 116 -36.12 9.62 5.96
C MET A 116 -36.82 9.12 7.22
N ASN A 117 -37.30 10.06 8.05
CA ASN A 117 -38.03 9.76 9.27
C ASN A 117 -39.51 10.17 9.12
N GLU A 118 -40.36 9.17 8.88
CA GLU A 118 -41.81 9.38 8.69
C GLU A 118 -42.51 9.95 9.93
N GLU A 119 -42.00 9.69 11.15
CA GLU A 119 -42.63 10.20 12.37
C GLU A 119 -42.44 11.71 12.55
N THR A 120 -41.27 12.23 12.17
CA THR A 120 -40.97 13.67 12.23
C THR A 120 -41.27 14.37 10.91
N GLY A 121 -41.35 13.63 9.82
CA GLY A 121 -41.47 14.15 8.45
C GLY A 121 -40.20 14.88 7.99
N LEU A 122 -39.05 14.53 8.54
CA LEU A 122 -37.75 15.10 8.16
C LEU A 122 -36.97 14.13 7.29
N ASN A 123 -36.34 14.67 6.23
CA ASN A 123 -35.25 14.00 5.53
C ASN A 123 -33.93 14.62 5.99
N THR A 124 -33.01 13.81 6.51
CA THR A 124 -31.68 14.26 6.94
C THR A 124 -30.62 13.63 6.06
N THR A 125 -29.79 14.43 5.42
CA THR A 125 -28.66 13.98 4.61
C THR A 125 -27.36 14.46 5.23
N VAL A 126 -26.36 13.59 5.33
CA VAL A 126 -25.01 13.93 5.76
C VAL A 126 -24.02 13.58 4.66
N THR A 127 -23.15 14.53 4.30
CA THR A 127 -22.04 14.32 3.35
C THR A 127 -20.70 14.59 4.04
N TYR A 128 -19.73 13.71 3.83
CA TYR A 128 -18.36 13.80 4.36
C TYR A 128 -17.34 13.84 3.22
N PHE A 129 -16.37 14.75 3.33
CA PHE A 129 -15.19 14.81 2.47
C PHE A 129 -14.01 15.49 3.18
N THR A 130 -12.78 15.23 2.76
CA THR A 130 -11.58 15.93 3.28
C THR A 130 -11.29 17.17 2.44
N LEU A 131 -10.87 18.25 3.09
CA LEU A 131 -10.60 19.53 2.44
C LEU A 131 -9.34 19.45 1.54
N PRO A 132 -9.45 19.72 0.23
CA PRO A 132 -8.33 19.67 -0.69
C PRO A 132 -7.64 21.05 -0.84
N ASN A 133 -6.36 21.02 -1.23
CA ASN A 133 -5.55 22.17 -1.63
C ASN A 133 -5.54 23.31 -0.60
N GLU A 134 -5.42 22.97 0.68
CA GLU A 134 -5.33 23.92 1.78
C GLU A 134 -4.12 23.65 2.67
N ASN A 135 -3.56 24.71 3.26
CA ASN A 135 -2.39 24.64 4.14
C ASN A 135 -2.70 24.15 5.57
N PHE A 136 -3.87 23.56 5.76
CA PHE A 136 -4.31 22.92 6.99
C PHE A 136 -5.20 21.72 6.62
N ALA A 137 -5.28 20.75 7.51
CA ALA A 137 -6.10 19.56 7.31
C ALA A 137 -7.49 19.78 7.88
N ALA A 138 -8.55 19.34 7.19
CA ALA A 138 -9.90 19.35 7.76
C ALA A 138 -10.80 18.24 7.17
N LEU A 139 -11.65 17.68 8.03
CA LEU A 139 -12.83 16.91 7.63
C LEU A 139 -13.98 17.90 7.54
N VAL A 140 -14.64 17.92 6.38
CA VAL A 140 -15.87 18.68 6.17
C VAL A 140 -17.05 17.75 6.36
N ARG A 141 -17.96 18.17 7.23
CA ARG A 141 -19.25 17.54 7.47
C ARG A 141 -20.35 18.51 7.06
N LYS A 142 -21.20 18.09 6.12
CA LYS A 142 -22.38 18.85 5.68
C LYS A 142 -23.65 18.13 6.14
N VAL A 143 -24.46 18.75 7.00
CA VAL A 143 -25.81 18.28 7.37
C VAL A 143 -26.84 19.05 6.53
N GLU A 144 -27.76 18.36 5.90
CA GLU A 144 -28.96 18.94 5.31
C GLU A 144 -30.19 18.38 6.02
N ILE A 145 -31.05 19.25 6.56
CA ILE A 145 -32.32 18.87 7.20
C ILE A 145 -33.44 19.49 6.38
N GLU A 146 -34.29 18.67 5.79
CA GLU A 146 -35.39 19.08 4.91
C GLU A 146 -36.75 18.71 5.50
N ASN A 147 -37.69 19.66 5.44
CA ASN A 147 -39.07 19.45 5.86
C ASN A 147 -39.88 18.82 4.72
N ARG A 148 -40.26 17.54 4.88
CA ARG A 148 -41.12 16.81 3.94
C ARG A 148 -42.60 16.85 4.31
N THR A 149 -42.97 17.54 5.40
CA THR A 149 -44.37 17.74 5.79
C THR A 149 -45.02 18.87 5.01
N ASN A 150 -46.35 18.97 5.10
CA ASN A 150 -47.13 20.08 4.53
C ASN A 150 -47.31 21.24 5.51
N THR A 151 -46.58 21.26 6.63
CA THR A 151 -46.68 22.27 7.70
C THR A 151 -45.36 22.95 7.96
N LEU A 152 -45.40 24.19 8.48
CA LEU A 152 -44.20 24.86 8.98
C LEU A 152 -43.67 24.12 10.21
N LEU A 153 -42.37 23.82 10.24
CA LEU A 153 -41.69 23.25 11.40
C LEU A 153 -40.79 24.30 12.06
N ASP A 154 -40.80 24.33 13.39
CA ASP A 154 -39.86 25.11 14.21
C ASP A 154 -38.86 24.15 14.83
N LEU A 155 -37.60 24.25 14.40
CA LEU A 155 -36.54 23.31 14.73
C LEU A 155 -35.53 23.95 15.68
N GLU A 156 -35.17 23.19 16.70
CA GLU A 156 -33.96 23.40 17.50
C GLU A 156 -33.00 22.26 17.19
N VAL A 157 -31.76 22.56 16.82
CA VAL A 157 -30.78 21.57 16.37
C VAL A 157 -29.50 21.65 17.21
N VAL A 158 -28.96 20.50 17.61
CA VAL A 158 -27.61 20.34 18.18
C VAL A 158 -26.86 19.28 17.36
N ASP A 159 -25.73 19.63 16.75
CA ASP A 159 -24.94 18.73 15.89
C ASP A 159 -23.46 18.78 16.26
N GLY A 160 -22.79 17.63 16.32
CA GLY A 160 -21.36 17.58 16.60
C GLY A 160 -20.85 16.28 17.23
N LEU A 161 -19.78 16.39 18.00
CA LEU A 161 -19.04 15.29 18.63
C LEU A 161 -19.03 15.42 20.15
N PRO A 162 -19.30 14.33 20.89
CA PRO A 162 -19.25 14.32 22.35
C PRO A 162 -17.84 14.37 22.94
N ALA A 163 -16.83 14.00 22.15
CA ALA A 163 -15.43 14.06 22.55
C ALA A 163 -14.55 14.48 21.37
N ILE A 164 -13.67 15.45 21.61
CA ILE A 164 -12.55 15.83 20.75
C ILE A 164 -11.28 15.63 21.57
N ILE A 165 -10.35 14.84 21.05
CA ILE A 165 -9.04 14.61 21.65
C ILE A 165 -8.14 15.80 21.29
N PRO A 166 -7.67 16.60 22.27
CA PRO A 166 -6.80 17.72 21.98
C PRO A 166 -5.44 17.28 21.43
N TYR A 167 -4.81 18.13 20.62
CA TYR A 167 -3.47 17.87 20.10
C TYR A 167 -2.45 17.70 21.24
N GLY A 168 -1.52 16.76 21.07
CA GLY A 168 -0.49 16.42 22.07
C GLY A 168 -0.88 15.28 23.02
N VAL A 169 -1.85 14.44 22.62
CA VAL A 169 -2.29 13.27 23.40
C VAL A 169 -2.09 12.00 22.58
N ASP A 170 -1.15 11.14 22.99
CA ASP A 170 -0.89 9.86 22.33
C ASP A 170 -2.04 8.85 22.50
N ASP A 171 -2.33 8.05 21.45
CA ASP A 171 -3.43 7.07 21.43
C ASP A 171 -3.31 6.02 22.54
N ALA A 172 -2.12 5.42 22.65
CA ALA A 172 -1.85 4.39 23.66
C ALA A 172 -1.94 4.96 25.08
N ALA A 173 -1.46 6.19 25.29
CA ALA A 173 -1.50 6.85 26.60
C ALA A 173 -2.94 7.20 26.99
N TYR A 174 -3.76 7.71 26.07
CA TYR A 174 -5.16 8.01 26.31
C TYR A 174 -5.95 6.77 26.75
N LYS A 175 -5.75 5.65 26.06
CA LYS A 175 -6.39 4.36 26.40
C LYS A 175 -5.96 3.83 27.77
N ALA A 176 -4.70 4.03 28.15
CA ALA A 176 -4.16 3.53 29.42
C ALA A 176 -4.52 4.41 30.63
N VAL A 177 -4.45 5.74 30.48
CA VAL A 177 -4.53 6.70 31.61
C VAL A 177 -5.35 7.98 31.29
N GLY A 178 -6.33 7.89 30.40
CA GLY A 178 -7.14 9.03 29.93
C GLY A 178 -7.79 9.89 31.03
N ASN A 179 -8.17 9.30 32.16
CA ASN A 179 -8.72 10.07 33.30
C ASN A 179 -7.71 11.06 33.89
N THR A 180 -6.42 10.75 33.87
CA THR A 180 -5.36 11.65 34.32
C THR A 180 -5.05 12.67 33.25
N LEU A 181 -4.94 12.24 31.98
CA LEU A 181 -4.58 13.10 30.84
C LEU A 181 -5.56 14.25 30.59
N LYS A 182 -6.84 14.12 30.95
CA LYS A 182 -7.79 15.24 30.89
C LYS A 182 -7.37 16.47 31.71
N SER A 183 -6.46 16.30 32.67
CA SER A 183 -5.89 17.40 33.47
C SER A 183 -4.92 18.29 32.68
N TRP A 184 -4.52 17.89 31.47
CA TRP A 184 -3.70 18.70 30.54
C TRP A 184 -4.53 19.34 29.43
N MET A 185 -5.74 18.82 29.19
CA MET A 185 -6.64 19.25 28.12
C MET A 185 -7.24 20.63 28.41
N ASP A 186 -7.36 21.43 27.35
CA ASP A 186 -8.01 22.73 27.38
C ASP A 186 -8.55 23.12 26.00
N VAL A 187 -9.37 24.18 25.97
CA VAL A 187 -9.94 24.76 24.75
C VAL A 187 -9.71 26.26 24.74
N PHE A 188 -9.10 26.77 23.67
CA PHE A 188 -8.76 28.17 23.47
C PHE A 188 -9.61 28.78 22.34
N ASN A 189 -9.47 30.10 22.10
CA ASN A 189 -10.04 30.81 20.94
C ASN A 189 -11.59 30.84 20.89
N LEU A 190 -12.26 30.68 22.03
CA LEU A 190 -13.73 30.69 22.13
C LEU A 190 -14.33 32.06 21.78
N GLU A 191 -13.60 33.15 22.02
CA GLU A 191 -14.00 34.51 21.69
C GLU A 191 -14.23 34.74 20.18
N ASN A 192 -13.64 33.89 19.34
CA ASN A 192 -13.81 33.90 17.88
C ASN A 192 -14.87 32.90 17.39
N ASN A 193 -15.55 32.18 18.30
CA ASN A 193 -16.45 31.06 18.00
C ASN A 193 -15.76 29.89 17.24
N ILE A 194 -14.45 29.75 17.38
CA ILE A 194 -13.65 28.68 16.73
C ILE A 194 -12.80 28.03 17.84
N PRO A 195 -13.34 27.05 18.58
CA PRO A 195 -12.58 26.41 19.65
C PRO A 195 -11.32 25.75 19.11
N TYR A 196 -10.22 25.93 19.83
CA TYR A 196 -8.89 25.42 19.52
C TYR A 196 -8.42 24.46 20.61
N TYR A 197 -8.32 23.17 20.27
CA TYR A 197 -8.11 22.05 21.18
C TYR A 197 -6.63 21.63 21.20
N ARG A 198 -5.96 21.84 22.33
CA ARG A 198 -4.59 21.39 22.58
C ARG A 198 -4.34 21.13 24.06
N VAL A 199 -3.28 20.39 24.38
CA VAL A 199 -2.76 20.34 25.76
C VAL A 199 -2.03 21.64 26.12
N ARG A 200 -2.02 21.99 27.41
CA ARG A 200 -1.30 23.19 27.90
C ARG A 200 0.22 23.05 27.80
N SER A 201 0.77 21.86 28.01
CA SER A 201 2.20 21.55 28.00
C SER A 201 2.43 20.11 27.56
N SER A 202 3.69 19.75 27.30
CA SER A 202 4.09 18.35 27.11
C SER A 202 3.57 17.45 28.24
N THR A 203 3.11 16.25 27.88
CA THR A 203 2.53 15.25 28.79
C THR A 203 3.55 14.20 29.25
N ASN A 204 4.74 14.20 28.67
CA ASN A 204 5.81 13.25 28.98
C ASN A 204 6.44 13.56 30.34
N ASP A 205 6.84 12.50 31.06
CA ASP A 205 7.56 12.61 32.32
C ASP A 205 9.05 12.89 32.06
N THR A 206 9.34 14.10 31.54
CA THR A 206 10.68 14.57 31.19
C THR A 206 11.04 15.83 31.98
N ALA A 207 12.34 16.01 32.24
CA ALA A 207 12.84 17.21 32.92
C ALA A 207 12.65 18.49 32.09
N GLU A 208 12.56 18.33 30.77
CA GLU A 208 12.24 19.39 29.81
C GLU A 208 10.73 19.39 29.55
N VAL A 209 10.08 20.52 29.86
CA VAL A 209 8.65 20.74 29.65
C VAL A 209 8.51 21.79 28.57
N GLU A 210 7.80 21.45 27.50
CA GLU A 210 7.59 22.32 26.35
C GLU A 210 6.14 22.81 26.29
N GLU A 211 5.95 24.04 25.82
CA GLU A 211 4.62 24.54 25.49
C GLU A 211 4.16 23.95 24.14
N VAL A 212 2.94 23.43 24.10
CA VAL A 212 2.33 22.91 22.88
C VAL A 212 1.47 24.01 22.26
N THR A 213 1.86 24.55 21.11
CA THR A 213 1.17 25.68 20.44
C THR A 213 0.27 25.25 19.28
N LYS A 214 0.56 24.10 18.67
CA LYS A 214 -0.27 23.47 17.61
C LYS A 214 -1.55 22.88 18.20
N GLY A 215 -2.58 22.73 17.38
CA GLY A 215 -3.90 22.34 17.89
C GLY A 215 -4.89 21.93 16.81
N HIS A 216 -6.00 21.38 17.27
CA HIS A 216 -7.16 21.09 16.42
C HIS A 216 -8.16 22.23 16.51
N PHE A 217 -8.90 22.50 15.44
CA PHE A 217 -9.96 23.52 15.44
C PHE A 217 -11.31 22.91 15.05
N TYR A 218 -12.38 23.55 15.47
CA TYR A 218 -13.75 23.23 15.06
C TYR A 218 -14.45 24.53 14.64
N LEU A 219 -15.07 24.57 13.47
CA LEU A 219 -15.74 25.74 12.93
C LEU A 219 -17.05 25.31 12.28
N SER A 220 -18.16 25.94 12.66
CA SER A 220 -19.48 25.64 12.10
C SER A 220 -20.26 26.89 11.74
N PHE A 221 -21.05 26.80 10.68
CA PHE A 221 -21.96 27.85 10.22
C PHE A 221 -23.15 27.27 9.45
N VAL A 222 -24.28 27.96 9.50
CA VAL A 222 -25.43 27.67 8.63
C VAL A 222 -25.33 28.47 7.34
N GLN A 223 -26.20 28.21 6.36
CA GLN A 223 -26.15 28.79 5.01
C GLN A 223 -26.02 30.33 4.90
N ASP A 224 -26.28 31.10 5.97
CA ASP A 224 -26.08 32.56 6.03
C ASP A 224 -24.62 32.99 6.25
N GLY A 225 -23.73 32.03 6.52
CA GLY A 225 -22.29 32.22 6.71
C GLY A 225 -21.89 32.75 8.08
N LYS A 226 -22.83 32.92 9.01
CA LYS A 226 -22.52 33.34 10.38
C LYS A 226 -22.03 32.15 11.19
N LEU A 227 -20.89 32.33 11.85
CA LEU A 227 -20.35 31.33 12.77
C LEU A 227 -21.32 31.06 13.92
N LEU A 228 -21.48 29.78 14.26
CA LEU A 228 -22.23 29.32 15.42
C LEU A 228 -21.33 29.30 16.65
N SER A 229 -21.89 29.68 17.79
CA SER A 229 -21.18 29.56 19.06
C SER A 229 -21.00 28.08 19.43
N PRO A 230 -19.78 27.67 19.81
CA PRO A 230 -19.48 26.28 20.11
C PRO A 230 -19.99 25.88 21.49
N ILE A 231 -20.40 24.63 21.64
CA ILE A 231 -20.59 23.97 22.93
C ILE A 231 -19.43 22.99 23.11
N VAL A 232 -18.59 23.26 24.10
CA VAL A 232 -17.34 22.52 24.35
C VAL A 232 -17.36 21.70 25.63
N ASP A 233 -18.37 21.87 26.48
CA ASP A 233 -18.63 21.00 27.63
C ASP A 233 -19.75 20.01 27.29
N VAL A 234 -19.43 18.71 27.28
CA VAL A 234 -20.40 17.65 26.96
C VAL A 234 -21.55 17.60 27.97
N GLU A 235 -21.33 18.09 29.21
CA GLU A 235 -22.39 18.18 30.22
C GLU A 235 -23.46 19.20 29.85
N ASP A 236 -23.21 20.16 28.96
CA ASP A 236 -24.26 21.09 28.51
C ASP A 236 -25.29 20.42 27.61
N VAL A 237 -24.90 19.37 26.89
CA VAL A 237 -25.81 18.61 26.02
C VAL A 237 -26.44 17.42 26.76
N PHE A 238 -25.61 16.67 27.50
CA PHE A 238 -26.01 15.38 28.09
C PHE A 238 -26.25 15.44 29.61
N GLY A 239 -25.84 16.52 30.28
CA GLY A 239 -25.94 16.65 31.73
C GLY A 239 -25.16 15.54 32.44
N LYS A 240 -25.78 14.92 33.44
CA LYS A 240 -25.18 13.80 34.19
C LYS A 240 -25.26 12.46 33.45
N ASN A 241 -25.78 12.41 32.22
CA ASN A 241 -25.79 11.20 31.42
C ASN A 241 -24.40 10.92 30.81
N THR A 242 -23.52 10.29 31.59
CA THR A 242 -22.16 9.94 31.16
C THR A 242 -22.10 8.79 30.15
N SER A 243 -23.23 8.13 29.85
CA SER A 243 -23.31 7.16 28.74
C SER A 243 -23.48 7.84 27.37
N TRP A 244 -23.78 9.14 27.36
CA TRP A 244 -24.11 9.92 26.16
C TRP A 244 -25.22 9.31 25.29
N SER A 245 -26.07 8.46 25.88
CA SER A 245 -27.15 7.78 25.15
C SER A 245 -28.28 8.70 24.71
N PHE A 246 -28.56 9.77 25.47
CA PHE A 246 -29.63 10.73 25.19
C PHE A 246 -29.27 12.12 25.74
N PRO A 247 -29.55 13.22 25.00
CA PRO A 247 -29.15 14.57 25.38
C PRO A 247 -30.10 15.17 26.43
N ASN A 248 -29.95 14.73 27.68
CA ASN A 248 -30.87 15.05 28.77
C ASN A 248 -31.07 16.56 28.98
N GLU A 249 -30.02 17.38 28.81
CA GLU A 249 -30.10 18.82 29.02
C GLU A 249 -30.80 19.49 27.85
N PHE A 250 -30.39 19.20 26.61
CA PHE A 250 -31.03 19.75 25.41
C PHE A 250 -32.53 19.39 25.31
N ALA A 251 -32.93 18.24 25.85
CA ALA A 251 -34.33 17.85 25.93
C ALA A 251 -35.17 18.72 26.87
N GLN A 252 -34.55 19.42 27.82
CA GLN A 252 -35.23 20.21 28.85
C GLN A 252 -35.15 21.71 28.63
N VAL A 253 -34.10 22.20 27.98
CA VAL A 253 -33.85 23.64 27.77
C VAL A 253 -33.80 23.98 26.29
N SER A 254 -33.99 25.27 25.96
CA SER A 254 -33.86 25.77 24.59
C SER A 254 -32.40 25.86 24.12
N VAL A 255 -32.16 25.89 22.80
CA VAL A 255 -30.83 26.18 22.21
C VAL A 255 -30.30 27.50 22.73
N LYS A 256 -31.15 28.52 22.78
CA LYS A 256 -30.77 29.82 23.33
C LYS A 256 -30.25 29.72 24.77
N GLU A 257 -30.95 29.00 25.63
CA GLU A 257 -30.53 28.78 27.02
C GLU A 257 -29.24 27.95 27.12
N LEU A 258 -29.02 26.99 26.22
CA LEU A 258 -27.76 26.24 26.15
C LEU A 258 -26.58 27.15 25.80
N LEU A 259 -26.74 28.00 24.79
CA LEU A 259 -25.69 28.90 24.30
C LEU A 259 -25.36 30.05 25.26
N GLU A 260 -26.21 30.31 26.26
CA GLU A 260 -25.97 31.31 27.32
C GLU A 260 -25.12 30.75 28.49
N ARG A 261 -24.85 29.44 28.53
CA ARG A 261 -24.04 28.81 29.60
C ARG A 261 -22.56 29.14 29.44
N GLU A 262 -21.87 29.32 30.57
CA GLU A 262 -20.42 29.52 30.56
C GLU A 262 -19.70 28.19 30.28
N PRO A 263 -18.86 28.11 29.23
CA PRO A 263 -18.19 26.87 28.86
C PRO A 263 -17.10 26.48 29.88
N ILE A 264 -17.10 25.23 30.32
CA ILE A 264 -16.03 24.66 31.16
C ILE A 264 -15.05 23.89 30.27
N THR A 265 -13.83 24.41 30.13
CA THR A 265 -12.80 23.85 29.23
C THR A 265 -11.75 22.99 29.92
N ALA A 266 -11.59 23.12 31.24
CA ALA A 266 -10.52 22.48 31.99
C ALA A 266 -10.96 21.19 32.72
N ASN A 267 -10.02 20.24 32.84
CA ASN A 267 -10.18 18.96 33.56
C ASN A 267 -11.28 18.04 33.02
N LYS A 268 -11.67 18.22 31.76
CA LYS A 268 -12.65 17.43 31.04
C LYS A 268 -12.09 17.03 29.69
N VAL A 269 -12.63 15.96 29.12
CA VAL A 269 -12.48 15.69 27.68
C VAL A 269 -13.44 16.65 26.99
N PRO A 270 -12.96 17.58 26.16
CA PRO A 270 -13.82 18.58 25.55
C PRO A 270 -14.69 17.96 24.46
N SER A 271 -15.84 18.59 24.20
CA SER A 271 -16.73 18.26 23.08
C SER A 271 -16.63 19.31 21.97
N GLY A 272 -17.28 19.04 20.85
CA GLY A 272 -17.44 20.01 19.77
C GLY A 272 -18.84 19.91 19.20
N PHE A 273 -19.76 20.68 19.75
CA PHE A 273 -21.14 20.79 19.29
C PHE A 273 -21.45 22.20 18.79
N SER A 274 -22.35 22.28 17.81
CA SER A 274 -22.96 23.51 17.34
C SER A 274 -24.45 23.43 17.55
N ALA A 275 -25.08 24.56 17.87
CA ALA A 275 -26.52 24.61 18.05
C ALA A 275 -27.14 25.83 17.36
N PHE A 276 -28.33 25.65 16.79
CA PHE A 276 -29.07 26.73 16.13
C PHE A 276 -30.59 26.46 16.13
N GLU A 277 -31.36 27.51 15.86
CA GLU A 277 -32.81 27.47 15.69
C GLU A 277 -33.16 27.82 14.24
N GLN A 278 -34.14 27.14 13.65
CA GLN A 278 -34.55 27.38 12.27
C GLN A 278 -36.02 27.04 12.04
N LYS A 279 -36.74 27.91 11.32
CA LYS A 279 -38.07 27.61 10.79
C LYS A 279 -37.95 27.09 9.37
N LEU A 280 -38.60 25.97 9.07
CA LEU A 280 -38.61 25.36 7.74
C LEU A 280 -40.04 25.24 7.20
N ALA A 281 -40.32 25.93 6.10
CA ALA A 281 -41.54 25.75 5.33
C ALA A 281 -41.57 24.36 4.65
N PRO A 282 -42.75 23.89 4.17
CA PRO A 282 -42.84 22.67 3.37
C PRO A 282 -41.87 22.66 2.19
N GLY A 283 -41.02 21.64 2.09
CA GLY A 283 -39.97 21.49 1.07
C GLY A 283 -38.74 22.37 1.27
N GLU A 284 -38.70 23.21 2.31
CA GLU A 284 -37.51 23.99 2.65
C GLU A 284 -36.48 23.13 3.40
N LYS A 285 -35.20 23.44 3.19
CA LYS A 285 -34.08 22.80 3.87
C LYS A 285 -33.15 23.83 4.50
N VAL A 286 -32.49 23.41 5.58
CA VAL A 286 -31.34 24.12 6.17
C VAL A 286 -30.09 23.28 6.01
N THR A 287 -28.97 23.95 5.73
CA THR A 287 -27.65 23.30 5.61
C THR A 287 -26.73 23.81 6.71
N LEU A 288 -26.16 22.89 7.49
CA LEU A 288 -25.07 23.14 8.43
C LEU A 288 -23.77 22.62 7.82
N TYR A 289 -22.74 23.47 7.82
CA TYR A 289 -21.37 23.08 7.48
C TYR A 289 -20.52 23.10 8.75
N THR A 290 -19.75 22.03 8.96
CA THR A 290 -18.79 21.91 10.06
C THR A 290 -17.44 21.48 9.49
N MET A 291 -16.38 22.22 9.83
CA MET A 291 -15.00 21.86 9.59
C MET A 291 -14.33 21.49 10.91
N ILE A 292 -13.73 20.32 10.97
CA ILE A 292 -12.92 19.87 12.11
C ILE A 292 -11.53 19.53 11.59
N GLY A 293 -10.52 20.25 12.08
CA GLY A 293 -9.21 20.27 11.44
C GLY A 293 -8.03 20.40 12.37
N HIS A 294 -6.84 20.43 11.78
CA HIS A 294 -5.57 20.67 12.47
C HIS A 294 -4.81 21.79 11.78
N VAL A 295 -4.21 22.67 12.58
CA VAL A 295 -3.40 23.79 12.10
C VAL A 295 -2.22 24.02 13.04
N ASN A 296 -1.10 24.48 12.49
CA ASN A 296 0.08 24.82 13.28
C ASN A 296 -0.09 26.12 14.07
N ASP A 297 -0.89 27.06 13.56
CA ASP A 297 -1.26 28.33 14.20
C ASP A 297 -2.73 28.68 13.91
N ILE A 298 -3.52 28.89 14.95
CA ILE A 298 -4.94 29.27 14.85
C ILE A 298 -5.17 30.60 14.13
N SER A 299 -4.17 31.49 14.10
CA SER A 299 -4.24 32.76 13.37
C SER A 299 -4.53 32.55 11.88
N LEU A 300 -4.04 31.46 11.29
CA LEU A 300 -4.29 31.09 9.88
C LEU A 300 -5.77 30.86 9.58
N ILE A 301 -6.52 30.31 10.55
CA ILE A 301 -7.96 30.09 10.42
C ILE A 301 -8.71 31.40 10.70
N ASN A 302 -8.39 32.08 11.81
CA ASN A 302 -9.04 33.32 12.21
C ASN A 302 -8.97 34.40 11.12
N ASN A 303 -7.84 34.51 10.42
CA ASN A 303 -7.64 35.48 9.34
C ASN A 303 -8.44 35.17 8.06
N ARG A 304 -8.94 33.93 7.89
CA ARG A 304 -9.64 33.46 6.69
C ARG A 304 -11.12 33.14 6.92
N VAL A 305 -11.67 33.46 8.09
CA VAL A 305 -13.07 33.14 8.46
C VAL A 305 -14.08 33.61 7.43
N SER A 306 -13.90 34.80 6.85
CA SER A 306 -14.82 35.37 5.85
C SER A 306 -15.00 34.48 4.63
N ASP A 307 -13.94 33.74 4.26
CA ASP A 307 -13.91 32.87 3.09
C ASP A 307 -14.36 31.46 3.49
N LEU A 308 -13.83 30.98 4.62
CA LEU A 308 -14.09 29.66 5.19
C LEU A 308 -15.54 29.46 5.63
N SER A 309 -16.28 30.51 5.96
CA SER A 309 -17.69 30.44 6.35
C SER A 309 -18.68 30.67 5.20
N GLN A 310 -18.26 30.42 3.94
CA GLN A 310 -19.13 30.58 2.77
C GLN A 310 -19.59 29.22 2.22
N SER A 311 -20.90 29.08 1.96
CA SER A 311 -21.46 27.88 1.30
C SER A 311 -20.86 27.65 -0.09
N ALA A 312 -20.55 28.73 -0.81
CA ALA A 312 -19.91 28.66 -2.13
C ALA A 312 -18.49 28.05 -2.06
N TYR A 313 -17.71 28.42 -1.04
CA TYR A 313 -16.38 27.86 -0.80
C TYR A 313 -16.46 26.35 -0.52
N MET A 314 -17.41 25.91 0.32
CA MET A 314 -17.59 24.49 0.62
C MET A 314 -17.98 23.66 -0.61
N ASN A 315 -18.89 24.20 -1.44
CA ASN A 315 -19.30 23.52 -2.66
C ASN A 315 -18.17 23.45 -3.69
N GLN A 316 -17.36 24.52 -3.81
CA GLN A 316 -16.17 24.51 -4.66
C GLN A 316 -15.17 23.43 -4.19
N LYS A 317 -14.87 23.39 -2.88
CA LYS A 317 -13.95 22.42 -2.31
C LYS A 317 -14.43 20.97 -2.48
N TYR A 318 -15.74 20.73 -2.38
CA TYR A 318 -16.33 19.43 -2.68
C TYR A 318 -16.12 19.00 -4.14
N VAL A 319 -16.24 19.93 -5.10
CA VAL A 319 -15.94 19.66 -6.52
C VAL A 319 -14.45 19.37 -6.71
N GLU A 320 -13.56 20.19 -6.14
CA GLU A 320 -12.11 19.99 -6.18
C GLU A 320 -11.71 18.59 -5.66
N THR A 321 -12.32 18.12 -4.58
CA THR A 321 -12.07 16.78 -4.00
C THR A 321 -12.37 15.65 -4.99
N THR A 322 -13.46 15.81 -5.76
CA THR A 322 -13.87 14.81 -6.76
C THR A 322 -12.97 14.86 -7.99
N GLU A 323 -12.64 16.06 -8.46
CA GLU A 323 -11.73 16.28 -9.58
C GLU A 323 -10.33 15.71 -9.31
N LEU A 324 -9.83 15.87 -8.08
CA LEU A 324 -8.54 15.34 -7.68
C LEU A 324 -8.43 13.82 -7.86
N VAL A 325 -9.46 13.05 -7.48
CA VAL A 325 -9.44 11.59 -7.71
C VAL A 325 -9.54 11.25 -9.18
N ASN A 326 -10.35 11.98 -9.95
CA ASN A 326 -10.45 11.76 -11.39
C ASN A 326 -9.12 12.07 -12.08
N GLU A 327 -8.41 13.11 -11.67
CA GLU A 327 -7.09 13.45 -12.21
C GLU A 327 -6.06 12.38 -11.88
N ILE A 328 -6.04 11.86 -10.65
CA ILE A 328 -5.11 10.79 -10.24
C ILE A 328 -5.39 9.50 -11.01
N THR A 329 -6.66 9.18 -11.27
CA THR A 329 -7.05 7.88 -11.85
C THR A 329 -7.19 7.88 -13.37
N LYS A 330 -7.00 9.02 -14.04
CA LYS A 330 -7.07 9.13 -15.50
C LYS A 330 -6.09 8.20 -16.21
N ASP A 331 -4.96 7.90 -15.58
CA ASP A 331 -3.86 7.13 -16.17
C ASP A 331 -4.26 5.68 -16.48
N ILE A 332 -5.25 5.13 -15.78
CA ILE A 332 -5.81 3.79 -16.02
C ILE A 332 -7.21 3.83 -16.66
N GLN A 333 -7.66 4.98 -17.16
CA GLN A 333 -9.02 5.11 -17.68
C GLN A 333 -9.31 3.98 -18.68
N THR A 334 -10.41 3.29 -18.44
CA THR A 334 -10.88 2.12 -19.19
C THR A 334 -12.36 2.34 -19.52
N ASP A 335 -12.76 2.05 -20.75
CA ASP A 335 -14.13 2.07 -21.22
C ASP A 335 -14.40 0.78 -22.01
N SER A 336 -15.20 -0.09 -21.41
CA SER A 336 -15.52 -1.42 -21.91
C SER A 336 -17.04 -1.62 -22.02
N GLY A 337 -17.46 -2.81 -22.41
CA GLY A 337 -18.86 -3.22 -22.33
C GLY A 337 -19.39 -3.40 -20.90
N LEU A 338 -18.54 -3.26 -19.87
CA LEU A 338 -18.87 -3.50 -18.48
C LEU A 338 -18.51 -2.30 -17.58
N PRO A 339 -19.45 -1.37 -17.35
CA PRO A 339 -19.19 -0.17 -16.54
C PRO A 339 -18.66 -0.45 -15.11
N LEU A 340 -19.08 -1.56 -14.49
CA LEU A 340 -18.56 -1.95 -13.17
C LEU A 340 -17.11 -2.42 -13.21
N PHE A 341 -16.67 -3.05 -14.30
CA PHE A 341 -15.27 -3.40 -14.50
C PHE A 341 -14.42 -2.14 -14.65
N ASP A 342 -14.90 -1.15 -15.42
CA ASP A 342 -14.23 0.12 -15.64
C ASP A 342 -14.06 0.92 -14.33
N ALA A 343 -15.14 0.98 -13.52
CA ALA A 343 -15.10 1.60 -12.19
C ALA A 343 -14.16 0.85 -11.23
N TYR A 344 -14.08 -0.48 -11.33
CA TYR A 344 -13.16 -1.29 -10.54
C TYR A 344 -11.70 -1.11 -10.95
N CYS A 345 -11.41 -0.88 -12.24
CA CYS A 345 -10.08 -0.48 -12.70
C CYS A 345 -9.64 0.81 -12.03
N LYS A 346 -10.52 1.82 -12.04
CA LYS A 346 -10.30 3.12 -11.42
C LYS A 346 -10.03 3.00 -9.92
N GLN A 347 -10.89 2.28 -9.18
CA GLN A 347 -10.75 2.08 -7.74
C GLN A 347 -9.49 1.28 -7.39
N SER A 348 -9.17 0.22 -8.14
CA SER A 348 -7.96 -0.58 -7.92
C SER A 348 -6.68 0.23 -8.14
N TYR A 349 -6.66 1.13 -9.12
CA TYR A 349 -5.53 2.04 -9.34
C TYR A 349 -5.38 3.07 -8.23
N LEU A 350 -6.48 3.68 -7.79
CA LEU A 350 -6.47 4.59 -6.64
C LEU A 350 -5.88 3.92 -5.39
N ASP A 351 -6.32 2.71 -5.08
CA ASP A 351 -5.83 1.96 -3.91
C ASP A 351 -4.36 1.52 -4.08
N ASN A 352 -3.92 1.24 -5.31
CA ASN A 352 -2.51 0.99 -5.63
C ASN A 352 -1.65 2.25 -5.38
N VAL A 353 -2.14 3.42 -5.81
CA VAL A 353 -1.51 4.73 -5.55
C VAL A 353 -1.46 5.03 -4.06
N LEU A 354 -2.52 4.78 -3.29
CA LEU A 354 -2.50 5.03 -1.85
C LEU A 354 -1.47 4.14 -1.11
N ARG A 355 -1.19 2.94 -1.63
CA ARG A 355 -0.25 2.00 -1.00
C ARG A 355 1.19 2.15 -1.50
N GLY A 356 1.40 2.52 -2.77
CA GLY A 356 2.71 2.66 -3.42
C GLY A 356 3.18 4.11 -3.62
N GLY A 357 2.25 5.05 -3.72
CA GLY A 357 2.44 6.45 -4.09
C GLY A 357 2.18 6.72 -5.58
N LEU A 358 1.95 7.98 -5.93
CA LEU A 358 1.93 8.48 -7.31
C LEU A 358 3.27 9.17 -7.60
N PRO A 359 4.00 8.80 -8.67
CA PRO A 359 5.24 9.47 -9.02
C PRO A 359 4.98 10.87 -9.57
N MET A 360 5.89 11.78 -9.26
CA MET A 360 5.94 13.14 -9.81
C MET A 360 7.38 13.55 -10.09
N MET A 361 7.56 14.38 -11.12
CA MET A 361 8.87 14.91 -11.50
C MET A 361 9.09 16.27 -10.84
N LEU A 362 10.04 16.35 -9.89
CA LEU A 362 10.45 17.61 -9.30
C LEU A 362 11.53 18.26 -10.16
N GLU A 363 11.25 19.43 -10.71
CA GLU A 363 12.16 20.13 -11.62
C GLU A 363 13.49 20.53 -10.96
N THR A 364 14.55 20.47 -11.76
CA THR A 364 15.87 21.05 -11.44
C THR A 364 16.42 21.79 -12.67
N GLU A 365 17.55 22.47 -12.54
CA GLU A 365 18.33 23.05 -13.65
C GLU A 365 18.93 21.97 -14.58
N ARG A 366 18.94 20.70 -14.15
CA ARG A 366 19.47 19.55 -14.90
C ARG A 366 18.39 18.49 -15.10
N ASN A 367 18.52 17.35 -14.43
CA ASN A 367 17.57 16.25 -14.49
C ASN A 367 16.59 16.35 -13.31
N PRO A 368 15.28 16.17 -13.55
CA PRO A 368 14.30 16.18 -12.47
C PRO A 368 14.53 15.00 -11.51
N PHE A 369 14.08 15.16 -10.26
CA PHE A 369 14.00 14.06 -9.30
C PHE A 369 12.64 13.38 -9.40
N VAL A 370 12.61 12.04 -9.32
CA VAL A 370 11.38 11.29 -9.12
C VAL A 370 11.03 11.34 -7.63
N TYR A 371 9.83 11.82 -7.31
CA TYR A 371 9.31 11.90 -5.95
C TYR A 371 7.93 11.25 -5.91
N TYR A 372 7.55 10.62 -4.79
CA TYR A 372 6.25 9.94 -4.67
C TYR A 372 5.38 10.65 -3.64
N VAL A 373 4.15 10.96 -4.02
CA VAL A 373 3.12 11.53 -3.12
C VAL A 373 2.02 10.53 -2.82
N TYR A 374 1.24 10.79 -1.77
CA TYR A 374 0.03 10.05 -1.36
C TYR A 374 0.23 8.62 -0.85
N SER A 375 1.46 8.10 -0.83
CA SER A 375 1.75 6.77 -0.28
C SER A 375 1.47 6.71 1.22
N ARG A 376 0.99 5.57 1.70
CA ARG A 376 0.88 5.27 3.14
C ARG A 376 0.84 3.78 3.41
N LYS A 377 1.28 3.39 4.62
CA LYS A 377 1.10 2.02 5.10
C LYS A 377 -0.38 1.73 5.34
N HIS A 378 -0.75 0.51 5.02
CA HIS A 378 -2.12 -0.01 5.01
C HIS A 378 -2.60 -0.38 6.43
N GLY A 379 -2.59 0.60 7.33
CA GLY A 379 -3.22 0.50 8.66
C GLY A 379 -4.62 1.10 8.65
N ASP A 380 -5.60 0.38 9.19
CA ASP A 380 -7.00 0.80 9.23
C ASP A 380 -7.70 0.12 10.42
N LEU A 381 -9.03 0.25 10.53
CA LEU A 381 -9.77 -0.34 11.66
C LEU A 381 -9.74 -1.88 11.65
N GLU A 382 -9.65 -2.51 10.48
CA GLU A 382 -9.57 -3.96 10.28
C GLU A 382 -8.10 -4.47 10.31
N ARG A 383 -7.12 -3.59 10.10
CA ARG A 383 -5.66 -3.80 10.27
C ARG A 383 -5.05 -2.90 11.36
N ASP A 384 -5.61 -2.98 12.56
CA ASP A 384 -5.24 -2.16 13.72
C ASP A 384 -3.78 -2.35 14.21
N TYR A 385 -3.16 -3.47 13.84
CA TYR A 385 -1.76 -3.79 14.09
C TYR A 385 -0.77 -3.05 13.19
N ASN A 386 -1.21 -2.48 12.06
CA ASN A 386 -0.36 -1.75 11.13
C ASN A 386 -0.30 -0.26 11.50
N PHE A 387 0.88 0.23 11.90
CA PHE A 387 1.09 1.66 12.15
C PHE A 387 1.27 2.44 10.84
N PHE A 388 0.24 3.21 10.46
CA PHE A 388 0.29 4.08 9.29
C PHE A 388 0.78 5.48 9.64
N SER A 389 1.35 6.17 8.65
CA SER A 389 1.71 7.59 8.76
C SER A 389 1.52 8.30 7.42
N LEU A 390 0.87 9.47 7.43
CA LEU A 390 0.74 10.41 6.31
C LEU A 390 1.30 11.76 6.73
N ALA A 391 2.46 12.18 6.23
CA ALA A 391 3.07 13.43 6.67
C ALA A 391 2.08 14.62 6.52
N PRO A 392 1.79 15.39 7.59
CA PRO A 392 0.84 16.50 7.54
C PRO A 392 1.48 17.74 6.91
N GLU A 393 1.91 17.60 5.66
CA GLU A 393 2.57 18.63 4.88
C GLU A 393 2.16 18.61 3.40
N PHE A 394 2.53 19.67 2.66
CA PHE A 394 2.47 19.65 1.20
C PHE A 394 3.33 18.51 0.63
N PHE A 395 3.08 18.09 -0.60
CA PHE A 395 3.80 16.98 -1.24
C PHE A 395 3.83 15.74 -0.31
N SER A 396 2.72 15.49 0.40
CA SER A 396 2.66 14.49 1.45
C SER A 396 3.03 13.11 0.93
N GLN A 397 3.85 12.43 1.73
CA GLN A 397 4.32 11.08 1.52
C GLN A 397 4.24 10.32 2.86
N GLY A 398 4.16 9.01 2.78
CA GLY A 398 4.07 8.14 3.94
C GLY A 398 5.02 6.96 3.84
N ASN A 399 5.03 6.15 4.90
CA ASN A 399 5.84 4.94 4.97
C ASN A 399 5.21 3.77 4.22
N GLY A 400 6.00 2.74 3.90
CA GLY A 400 5.51 1.47 3.39
C GLY A 400 6.50 0.34 3.66
N ASN A 401 6.03 -0.91 3.60
CA ASN A 401 6.96 -2.04 3.67
C ASN A 401 7.56 -2.31 2.28
N PHE A 402 8.81 -2.80 2.25
CA PHE A 402 9.59 -3.05 1.03
C PHE A 402 8.78 -3.79 -0.03
N ARG A 403 8.21 -4.95 0.31
CA ARG A 403 7.41 -5.77 -0.61
C ARG A 403 6.21 -5.00 -1.15
N ASP A 404 5.47 -4.34 -0.28
CA ASP A 404 4.22 -3.67 -0.66
C ASP A 404 4.50 -2.59 -1.69
N VAL A 405 5.43 -1.68 -1.37
CA VAL A 405 5.79 -0.56 -2.24
C VAL A 405 6.39 -1.06 -3.56
N ASN A 406 7.28 -2.05 -3.51
CA ASN A 406 7.88 -2.65 -4.71
C ASN A 406 6.82 -3.24 -5.64
N GLN A 407 5.88 -4.01 -5.07
CA GLN A 407 4.78 -4.58 -5.85
C GLN A 407 3.87 -3.52 -6.45
N ASN A 408 3.50 -2.47 -5.70
CA ASN A 408 2.61 -1.43 -6.23
C ASN A 408 3.26 -0.63 -7.35
N ARG A 409 4.57 -0.34 -7.21
CA ARG A 409 5.32 0.49 -8.17
C ARG A 409 5.80 -0.25 -9.41
N ARG A 410 5.66 -1.57 -9.46
CA ARG A 410 6.19 -2.38 -10.56
C ARG A 410 5.58 -2.07 -11.92
N ASN A 411 4.35 -1.55 -11.95
CA ASN A 411 3.66 -1.19 -13.18
C ASN A 411 3.78 0.30 -13.50
N ASP A 412 4.42 1.13 -12.67
CA ASP A 412 4.45 2.59 -12.85
C ASP A 412 5.03 2.99 -14.21
N ILE A 413 5.99 2.23 -14.75
CA ILE A 413 6.59 2.51 -16.07
C ILE A 413 5.59 2.45 -17.24
N PHE A 414 4.47 1.73 -17.07
CA PHE A 414 3.39 1.65 -18.06
C PHE A 414 2.44 2.87 -18.02
N PHE A 415 2.56 3.72 -17.00
CA PHE A 415 1.77 4.93 -16.81
C PHE A 415 2.64 6.19 -16.88
N HIS A 416 3.83 6.16 -16.26
CA HIS A 416 4.78 7.24 -16.15
C HIS A 416 6.17 6.79 -16.64
N PRO A 417 6.37 6.55 -17.97
CA PRO A 417 7.66 6.13 -18.51
C PRO A 417 8.81 7.10 -18.20
N GLU A 418 8.50 8.37 -17.91
CA GLU A 418 9.45 9.40 -17.49
C GLU A 418 10.21 9.10 -16.18
N ILE A 419 9.73 8.18 -15.33
CA ILE A 419 10.45 7.79 -14.10
C ILE A 419 11.70 6.94 -14.39
N GLY A 420 11.81 6.37 -15.59
CA GLY A 420 12.94 5.55 -16.00
C GLY A 420 13.21 4.37 -15.06
N ASP A 421 14.47 4.20 -14.67
CA ASP A 421 14.97 3.09 -13.84
C ASP A 421 14.99 3.42 -12.34
N TYR A 422 14.39 4.55 -11.91
CA TYR A 422 14.42 5.01 -10.52
C TYR A 422 14.04 3.93 -9.50
N ASN A 423 12.92 3.23 -9.73
CA ASN A 423 12.46 2.18 -8.82
C ASN A 423 13.42 0.98 -8.78
N ILE A 424 14.03 0.61 -9.92
CA ILE A 424 15.06 -0.44 -9.97
C ILE A 424 16.26 0.00 -9.11
N LYS A 425 16.73 1.23 -9.31
CA LYS A 425 17.86 1.78 -8.56
C LYS A 425 17.61 1.82 -7.07
N LEU A 426 16.42 2.27 -6.65
CA LEU A 426 16.00 2.32 -5.25
C LEU A 426 16.02 0.91 -4.62
N PHE A 427 15.23 -0.03 -5.15
CA PHE A 427 15.05 -1.33 -4.51
C PHE A 427 16.29 -2.22 -4.60
N MET A 428 17.07 -2.14 -5.69
CA MET A 428 18.32 -2.89 -5.81
C MET A 428 19.42 -2.30 -4.92
N SER A 429 19.48 -0.97 -4.72
CA SER A 429 20.44 -0.37 -3.79
C SER A 429 20.14 -0.72 -2.34
N LEU A 430 18.85 -0.93 -2.00
CA LEU A 430 18.42 -1.36 -0.68
C LEU A 430 18.73 -2.85 -0.37
N ILE A 431 19.18 -3.64 -1.36
CA ILE A 431 19.66 -5.01 -1.11
C ILE A 431 21.06 -4.95 -0.47
N GLN A 432 21.18 -5.59 0.69
CA GLN A 432 22.42 -5.77 1.45
C GLN A 432 23.38 -6.75 0.76
N ALA A 433 24.66 -6.74 1.14
CA ALA A 433 25.66 -7.67 0.58
C ALA A 433 25.36 -9.15 0.90
N ASP A 434 24.68 -9.41 2.01
CA ASP A 434 24.21 -10.74 2.42
C ASP A 434 22.85 -11.14 1.79
N GLY A 435 22.33 -10.33 0.87
CA GLY A 435 21.12 -10.61 0.10
C GLY A 435 19.80 -10.38 0.83
N TYR A 436 19.81 -9.70 1.99
CA TYR A 436 18.59 -9.22 2.67
C TYR A 436 18.33 -7.73 2.38
N ASN A 437 17.32 -7.15 3.03
CA ASN A 437 16.91 -5.76 2.82
C ASN A 437 16.18 -5.20 4.06
N PRO A 438 16.10 -3.86 4.20
CA PRO A 438 15.27 -3.23 5.24
C PRO A 438 13.79 -3.55 5.03
N LEU A 439 13.02 -3.54 6.13
CA LEU A 439 11.58 -3.78 6.07
C LEU A 439 10.83 -2.53 5.61
N VAL A 440 11.18 -1.37 6.13
CA VAL A 440 10.42 -0.13 5.93
C VAL A 440 11.15 0.77 4.93
N VAL A 441 10.43 1.19 3.90
CA VAL A 441 10.83 2.23 2.96
C VAL A 441 10.07 3.50 3.34
N LYS A 442 10.80 4.60 3.54
CA LYS A 442 10.25 5.90 3.95
C LYS A 442 10.13 6.84 2.74
N GLY A 443 9.46 7.97 2.98
CA GLY A 443 9.47 9.09 2.06
C GLY A 443 10.87 9.64 1.82
N ALA A 444 11.13 10.16 0.62
CA ALA A 444 12.44 10.70 0.27
C ALA A 444 12.69 12.04 0.97
N SER A 445 13.91 12.22 1.47
CA SER A 445 14.42 13.51 1.96
C SER A 445 15.47 14.06 0.99
N PHE A 446 15.79 15.35 1.14
CA PHE A 446 16.82 16.03 0.37
C PHE A 446 17.80 16.72 1.30
N GLU A 447 19.04 16.86 0.85
CA GLU A 447 20.05 17.70 1.49
C GLU A 447 20.88 18.46 0.46
N LEU A 448 21.43 19.61 0.84
CA LEU A 448 22.33 20.37 -0.03
C LEU A 448 23.69 19.66 -0.16
N LYS A 449 24.21 19.60 -1.40
CA LYS A 449 25.54 19.05 -1.70
C LYS A 449 26.66 19.88 -1.08
N ASP A 450 26.48 21.20 -1.02
CA ASP A 450 27.40 22.13 -0.35
C ASP A 450 26.63 22.94 0.71
N LYS A 451 26.76 22.50 1.97
CA LYS A 451 26.10 23.11 3.13
C LYS A 451 26.78 24.41 3.60
N ASN A 452 27.88 24.82 2.97
CA ASN A 452 28.64 26.02 3.35
C ASN A 452 28.45 27.18 2.36
N ASN A 453 27.74 26.97 1.25
CA ASN A 453 27.57 27.98 0.20
C ASN A 453 26.11 28.33 -0.06
N PHE A 454 25.70 29.51 0.43
CA PHE A 454 24.35 30.06 0.27
C PHE A 454 24.31 31.34 -0.57
N GLU A 455 25.39 31.71 -1.28
CA GLU A 455 25.43 32.94 -2.09
C GLU A 455 24.34 32.96 -3.19
N TRP A 456 23.94 31.79 -3.67
CA TRP A 456 22.87 31.62 -4.66
C TRP A 456 21.48 32.03 -4.14
N MET A 457 21.27 32.10 -2.82
CA MET A 457 20.01 32.54 -2.20
C MET A 457 19.92 34.06 -2.03
N LYS A 458 20.99 34.80 -2.33
CA LYS A 458 21.04 36.22 -2.03
C LYS A 458 19.98 36.99 -2.83
N GLY A 459 19.04 37.61 -2.11
CA GLY A 459 17.92 38.34 -2.72
C GLY A 459 16.73 37.45 -3.13
N SER A 460 16.75 36.15 -2.80
CA SER A 460 15.57 35.27 -2.96
C SER A 460 14.44 35.63 -2.00
N PHE A 461 14.75 36.32 -0.90
CA PHE A 461 13.79 36.81 0.10
C PHE A 461 13.88 38.33 0.20
N THR A 462 12.77 38.99 0.54
CA THR A 462 12.75 40.44 0.79
C THR A 462 13.36 40.82 2.15
N SER A 463 13.45 39.86 3.08
CA SER A 463 14.01 40.01 4.42
C SER A 463 15.28 39.16 4.61
N ASP A 464 16.34 39.78 5.15
CA ASP A 464 17.58 39.08 5.52
C ASP A 464 17.36 38.05 6.65
N GLU A 465 16.38 38.28 7.53
CA GLU A 465 16.04 37.37 8.63
C GLU A 465 15.42 36.07 8.11
N ASP A 466 14.47 36.18 7.17
CA ASP A 466 13.83 35.02 6.53
C ASP A 466 14.86 34.19 5.75
N GLN A 467 15.78 34.88 5.06
CA GLN A 467 16.87 34.22 4.35
C GLN A 467 17.76 33.41 5.32
N GLN A 468 18.15 33.99 6.46
CA GLN A 468 18.96 33.29 7.46
C GLN A 468 18.22 32.09 8.07
N TRP A 469 16.91 32.22 8.30
CA TRP A 469 16.10 31.12 8.82
C TRP A 469 16.05 29.94 7.83
N ILE A 470 15.83 30.21 6.55
CA ILE A 470 15.81 29.16 5.51
C ILE A 470 17.20 28.54 5.33
N GLN A 471 18.29 29.32 5.42
CA GLN A 471 19.65 28.78 5.43
C GLN A 471 19.88 27.78 6.57
N SER A 472 19.40 28.11 7.78
CA SER A 472 19.45 27.17 8.91
C SER A 472 18.65 25.90 8.62
N LYS A 473 17.44 26.02 8.05
CA LYS A 473 16.63 24.85 7.67
C LYS A 473 17.33 23.97 6.63
N LEU A 474 17.90 24.57 5.59
CA LEU A 474 18.58 23.87 4.49
C LEU A 474 19.96 23.29 4.89
N SER A 475 20.48 23.62 6.08
CA SER A 475 21.69 23.00 6.62
C SER A 475 21.47 21.54 7.08
N GLY A 476 20.22 21.17 7.36
CA GLY A 476 19.79 19.81 7.66
C GLY A 476 19.18 19.08 6.46
N THR A 477 18.44 18.00 6.74
CA THR A 477 17.59 17.34 5.75
C THR A 477 16.23 18.04 5.69
N PHE A 478 15.61 18.04 4.51
CA PHE A 478 14.30 18.64 4.30
C PHE A 478 13.48 17.84 3.29
N THR A 479 12.17 18.08 3.29
CA THR A 479 11.25 17.64 2.23
C THR A 479 10.79 18.87 1.44
N PRO A 480 10.39 18.72 0.16
CA PRO A 480 9.77 19.82 -0.58
C PRO A 480 8.55 20.39 0.15
N GLY A 481 7.77 19.49 0.76
CA GLY A 481 6.60 19.78 1.58
C GLY A 481 6.88 20.70 2.75
N SER A 482 7.70 20.22 3.69
CA SER A 482 8.08 20.99 4.87
C SER A 482 8.72 22.32 4.51
N LEU A 483 9.56 22.38 3.47
CA LEU A 483 10.23 23.62 3.06
C LEU A 483 9.21 24.68 2.62
N LEU A 484 8.35 24.36 1.66
CA LEU A 484 7.37 25.31 1.13
C LEU A 484 6.29 25.68 2.15
N GLN A 485 5.85 24.72 2.96
CA GLN A 485 4.88 24.99 4.01
C GLN A 485 5.42 25.97 5.05
N SER A 486 6.69 25.85 5.47
CA SER A 486 7.28 26.79 6.41
C SER A 486 7.41 28.22 5.86
N ILE A 487 7.63 28.38 4.54
CA ILE A 487 7.64 29.70 3.88
C ILE A 487 6.25 30.33 3.99
N LEU A 488 5.21 29.55 3.70
CA LEU A 488 3.83 30.01 3.75
C LEU A 488 3.38 30.35 5.19
N GLU A 489 3.62 29.47 6.15
CA GLU A 489 3.19 29.64 7.56
C GLU A 489 3.87 30.83 8.24
N ARG A 490 5.09 31.18 7.83
CA ARG A 490 5.82 32.34 8.35
C ARG A 490 5.56 33.63 7.57
N ASN A 491 4.68 33.60 6.56
CA ASN A 491 4.40 34.71 5.65
C ASN A 491 5.67 35.31 5.02
N MET A 492 6.62 34.44 4.66
CA MET A 492 7.87 34.86 4.03
C MET A 492 7.62 35.32 2.59
N GLU A 493 8.11 36.49 2.23
CA GLU A 493 8.00 37.03 0.87
C GLU A 493 9.19 36.59 0.00
N LEU A 494 8.91 35.74 -0.99
CA LEU A 494 9.87 35.33 -2.00
C LEU A 494 9.92 36.34 -3.15
N SER A 495 11.12 36.61 -3.65
CA SER A 495 11.35 37.41 -4.87
C SER A 495 11.04 36.64 -6.16
N VAL A 496 10.79 35.33 -6.06
CA VAL A 496 10.48 34.41 -7.17
C VAL A 496 9.29 33.53 -6.81
N ALA A 497 8.71 32.83 -7.79
CA ALA A 497 7.64 31.87 -7.52
C ALA A 497 8.13 30.74 -6.59
N PRO A 498 7.29 30.20 -5.68
CA PRO A 498 7.68 29.09 -4.80
C PRO A 498 8.22 27.86 -5.54
N SER A 499 7.66 27.53 -6.71
CA SER A 499 8.14 26.45 -7.57
C SER A 499 9.55 26.70 -8.12
N GLU A 500 9.84 27.94 -8.51
CA GLU A 500 11.17 28.35 -8.99
C GLU A 500 12.19 28.34 -7.85
N PHE A 501 11.81 28.78 -6.65
CA PHE A 501 12.68 28.66 -5.47
C PHE A 501 12.98 27.19 -5.13
N LEU A 502 11.96 26.33 -5.13
CA LEU A 502 12.15 24.90 -4.91
C LEU A 502 13.09 24.29 -5.96
N LYS A 503 12.92 24.64 -7.24
CA LYS A 503 13.81 24.22 -8.32
C LYS A 503 15.27 24.64 -8.07
N GLN A 504 15.50 25.88 -7.65
CA GLN A 504 16.84 26.37 -7.31
C GLN A 504 17.48 25.58 -6.17
N VAL A 505 16.71 25.30 -5.11
CA VAL A 505 17.13 24.48 -3.97
C VAL A 505 17.49 23.07 -4.45
N LEU A 506 16.55 22.38 -5.11
CA LEU A 506 16.73 20.99 -5.55
C LEU A 506 17.89 20.83 -6.54
N SER A 507 18.15 21.82 -7.40
CA SER A 507 19.29 21.82 -8.33
C SER A 507 20.65 21.72 -7.62
N ARG A 508 20.70 22.08 -6.34
CA ARG A 508 21.88 22.06 -5.47
C ARG A 508 21.81 20.95 -4.43
N SER A 509 20.79 20.11 -4.50
CA SER A 509 20.55 19.01 -3.57
C SER A 509 20.87 17.65 -4.16
N GLU A 510 20.95 16.67 -3.27
CA GLU A 510 20.82 15.25 -3.57
C GLU A 510 19.60 14.66 -2.87
N GLN A 511 19.06 13.58 -3.44
CA GLN A 511 17.91 12.86 -2.92
C GLN A 511 18.38 11.65 -2.11
N ASN A 512 17.87 11.50 -0.90
CA ASN A 512 18.19 10.41 0.00
C ASN A 512 17.23 9.23 -0.19
N MET A 513 17.78 8.01 -0.17
CA MET A 513 17.00 6.78 -0.10
C MET A 513 16.82 6.41 1.38
N GLU A 514 15.65 6.72 1.92
CA GLU A 514 15.35 6.54 3.35
C GLU A 514 14.72 5.16 3.59
N ALA A 515 15.38 4.33 4.41
CA ALA A 515 14.87 3.03 4.79
C ALA A 515 15.37 2.63 6.19
N GLU A 516 14.67 1.74 6.86
CA GLU A 516 15.06 1.25 8.19
C GLU A 516 14.80 -0.25 8.36
N PHE A 517 15.61 -0.86 9.22
CA PHE A 517 15.31 -2.18 9.75
C PHE A 517 13.96 -2.16 10.49
N GLY A 518 13.24 -3.27 10.40
CA GLY A 518 11.96 -3.45 11.08
C GLY A 518 12.05 -4.55 12.13
N GLU A 519 11.40 -5.69 11.86
CA GLU A 519 11.32 -6.79 12.83
C GLU A 519 12.13 -8.03 12.45
N GLY A 520 12.76 -8.04 11.27
CA GLY A 520 13.49 -9.19 10.73
C GLY A 520 13.61 -9.17 9.21
N TYR A 521 14.11 -10.26 8.64
CA TYR A 521 14.39 -10.39 7.22
C TYR A 521 13.53 -11.47 6.56
N TRP A 522 12.56 -11.03 5.75
CA TRP A 522 11.67 -11.92 5.01
C TRP A 522 12.37 -12.52 3.80
N MET A 523 12.10 -13.80 3.54
CA MET A 523 12.80 -14.56 2.52
C MET A 523 12.35 -14.23 1.10
N ASP A 524 11.16 -13.65 0.91
CA ASP A 524 10.55 -13.40 -0.41
C ASP A 524 10.80 -11.99 -0.97
N HIS A 525 11.25 -11.03 -0.15
CA HIS A 525 11.33 -9.61 -0.52
C HIS A 525 12.12 -9.32 -1.79
N TRP A 526 13.23 -10.02 -2.01
CA TRP A 526 14.09 -9.81 -3.18
C TRP A 526 13.45 -10.27 -4.50
N THR A 527 12.45 -11.15 -4.44
CA THR A 527 11.83 -11.78 -5.64
C THR A 527 11.12 -10.77 -6.53
N TYR A 528 10.64 -9.66 -5.97
CA TYR A 528 9.88 -8.64 -6.68
C TYR A 528 10.75 -7.76 -7.59
N ASN A 529 12.06 -7.69 -7.34
CA ASN A 529 12.97 -6.83 -8.09
C ASN A 529 13.09 -7.20 -9.58
N LEU A 530 12.98 -8.49 -9.91
CA LEU A 530 13.04 -8.93 -11.31
C LEU A 530 11.84 -8.40 -12.12
N ASP A 531 10.66 -8.31 -11.50
CA ASP A 531 9.47 -7.81 -12.18
C ASP A 531 9.64 -6.32 -12.56
N LEU A 532 10.32 -5.50 -11.74
CA LEU A 532 10.67 -4.12 -12.10
C LEU A 532 11.57 -4.05 -13.34
N ILE A 533 12.59 -4.90 -13.40
CA ILE A 533 13.56 -4.95 -14.50
C ILE A 533 12.88 -5.40 -15.79
N GLN A 534 12.09 -6.48 -15.73
CA GLN A 534 11.37 -7.00 -16.89
C GLN A 534 10.35 -5.99 -17.42
N ASN A 535 9.64 -5.30 -16.53
CA ASN A 535 8.68 -4.27 -16.93
C ASN A 535 9.38 -3.05 -17.55
N TYR A 536 10.49 -2.58 -16.99
CA TYR A 536 11.28 -1.51 -17.60
C TYR A 536 11.75 -1.88 -19.02
N LEU A 537 12.29 -3.09 -19.19
CA LEU A 537 12.76 -3.57 -20.50
C LEU A 537 11.64 -3.84 -21.49
N SER A 538 10.38 -3.96 -21.04
CA SER A 538 9.22 -4.03 -21.93
C SER A 538 8.84 -2.68 -22.56
N ILE A 539 9.33 -1.57 -21.99
CA ILE A 539 9.15 -0.20 -22.50
C ILE A 539 10.43 0.34 -23.15
N PHE A 540 11.58 0.01 -22.57
CA PHE A 540 12.92 0.45 -23.00
C PHE A 540 13.84 -0.74 -23.32
N PRO A 541 13.48 -1.64 -24.27
CA PRO A 541 14.30 -2.79 -24.59
C PRO A 541 15.71 -2.41 -25.06
N GLU A 542 15.87 -1.25 -25.71
CA GLU A 542 17.16 -0.72 -26.15
C GLU A 542 18.08 -0.26 -25.01
N LYS A 543 17.57 -0.17 -23.78
CA LYS A 543 18.34 0.24 -22.61
C LYS A 543 18.89 -0.94 -21.80
N GLN A 544 18.67 -2.18 -22.25
CA GLN A 544 19.15 -3.39 -21.55
C GLN A 544 20.63 -3.32 -21.20
N ASP A 545 21.46 -2.96 -22.17
CA ASP A 545 22.92 -2.91 -22.00
C ASP A 545 23.34 -1.87 -20.95
N TYR A 546 22.78 -0.67 -21.07
CA TYR A 546 23.03 0.44 -20.16
C TYR A 546 22.61 0.08 -18.73
N LEU A 547 21.38 -0.40 -18.58
CA LEU A 547 20.77 -0.74 -17.29
C LEU A 547 21.57 -1.82 -16.55
N LEU A 548 21.99 -2.88 -17.26
CA LEU A 548 22.62 -4.04 -16.64
C LEU A 548 24.12 -3.84 -16.39
N PHE A 549 24.83 -3.17 -17.29
CA PHE A 549 26.30 -3.22 -17.29
C PHE A 549 26.98 -1.85 -17.15
N GLN A 550 26.36 -0.75 -17.60
CA GLN A 550 27.05 0.54 -17.71
C GLN A 550 26.81 1.49 -16.51
N ASP A 551 25.65 1.43 -15.88
CA ASP A 551 25.38 2.23 -14.67
C ASP A 551 26.01 1.56 -13.44
N GLU A 552 27.13 2.12 -12.98
CA GLU A 552 27.90 1.63 -11.83
C GLU A 552 27.50 2.29 -10.50
N ASP A 553 26.40 3.04 -10.42
CA ASP A 553 26.04 3.78 -9.20
C ASP A 553 25.22 2.96 -8.17
N TYR A 554 25.08 1.64 -8.34
CA TYR A 554 24.30 0.82 -7.40
C TYR A 554 25.04 0.63 -6.08
N LYS A 555 24.33 0.82 -4.97
CA LYS A 555 24.88 0.73 -3.61
C LYS A 555 24.45 -0.56 -2.92
N PHE A 556 24.95 -0.81 -1.71
CA PHE A 556 24.44 -1.84 -0.82
C PHE A 556 24.04 -1.20 0.50
N PHE A 557 22.80 -1.46 0.93
CA PHE A 557 22.34 -1.02 2.24
C PHE A 557 23.12 -1.74 3.35
N THR A 558 23.39 -1.03 4.43
CA THR A 558 23.96 -1.59 5.66
C THR A 558 22.94 -1.47 6.77
N SER A 559 22.59 -2.61 7.35
CA SER A 559 21.73 -2.68 8.53
C SER A 559 22.58 -2.86 9.77
N HIS A 560 22.11 -2.33 10.90
CA HIS A 560 22.67 -2.62 12.22
C HIS A 560 22.33 -4.05 12.70
N VAL A 561 21.57 -4.81 11.92
CA VAL A 561 21.13 -6.17 12.24
C VAL A 561 21.77 -7.19 11.31
N TYR A 562 22.35 -8.26 11.85
CA TYR A 562 22.98 -9.32 11.05
C TYR A 562 22.46 -10.71 11.43
N VAL A 563 22.60 -11.66 10.50
CA VAL A 563 22.21 -13.06 10.69
C VAL A 563 23.33 -13.81 11.40
N LYS A 564 23.01 -14.47 12.51
CA LYS A 564 23.97 -15.25 13.30
C LYS A 564 24.37 -16.55 12.59
N PRO A 565 25.60 -17.05 12.83
CA PRO A 565 25.99 -18.38 12.40
C PRO A 565 25.21 -19.47 13.13
N ARG A 566 25.13 -20.66 12.52
CA ARG A 566 24.50 -21.87 13.07
C ARG A 566 25.01 -22.21 14.47
N SER A 567 26.30 -21.98 14.70
CA SER A 567 26.98 -22.17 15.98
C SER A 567 26.48 -21.29 17.14
N GLU A 568 25.55 -20.37 16.90
CA GLU A 568 24.90 -19.53 17.92
C GLU A 568 23.36 -19.67 17.97
N LYS A 569 22.75 -20.15 16.87
CA LYS A 569 21.28 -20.17 16.72
C LYS A 569 20.67 -21.58 16.72
N TYR A 570 21.46 -22.64 16.59
CA TYR A 570 20.97 -24.02 16.65
C TYR A 570 21.01 -24.53 18.08
N VAL A 571 19.84 -24.76 18.66
CA VAL A 571 19.69 -25.00 20.09
C VAL A 571 18.71 -26.09 20.44
N ILE A 572 18.84 -26.67 21.62
CA ILE A 572 17.82 -27.54 22.22
C ILE A 572 16.84 -26.68 23.02
N ALA A 573 15.58 -26.70 22.61
CA ALA A 573 14.47 -26.08 23.33
C ALA A 573 13.38 -27.13 23.56
N ASN A 574 12.95 -27.30 24.82
CA ASN A 574 11.91 -28.27 25.20
C ASN A 574 12.15 -29.70 24.67
N GLY A 575 13.41 -30.14 24.67
CA GLY A 575 13.80 -31.48 24.21
C GLY A 575 13.86 -31.66 22.69
N LYS A 576 13.68 -30.60 21.90
CA LYS A 576 13.81 -30.63 20.42
C LYS A 576 14.86 -29.64 19.95
N VAL A 577 15.52 -29.96 18.83
CA VAL A 577 16.48 -29.04 18.18
C VAL A 577 15.72 -28.04 17.32
N ARG A 578 16.04 -26.74 17.47
CA ARG A 578 15.38 -25.62 16.79
C ARG A 578 16.38 -24.54 16.41
N GLN A 579 16.00 -23.70 15.45
CA GLN A 579 16.73 -22.49 15.08
C GLN A 579 16.12 -21.26 15.79
N TYR A 580 16.73 -20.79 16.88
CA TYR A 580 16.22 -19.64 17.63
C TYR A 580 17.27 -18.56 17.90
N GLY A 581 16.84 -17.29 17.80
CA GLY A 581 17.74 -16.15 17.96
C GLY A 581 18.62 -15.94 16.74
N ALA A 582 18.05 -16.08 15.54
CA ALA A 582 18.79 -16.10 14.28
C ALA A 582 19.41 -14.75 13.88
N ILE A 583 19.03 -13.65 14.53
CA ILE A 583 19.53 -12.30 14.25
C ILE A 583 20.07 -11.64 15.52
N HIS A 584 20.97 -10.68 15.36
CA HIS A 584 21.49 -9.82 16.43
C HIS A 584 21.45 -8.36 15.98
N GLU A 585 21.02 -7.46 16.87
CA GLU A 585 20.97 -6.02 16.62
C GLU A 585 22.14 -5.32 17.31
N ASN A 586 22.93 -4.54 16.55
CA ASN A 586 24.10 -3.81 17.03
C ASN A 586 24.10 -2.35 16.51
N HIS A 587 23.63 -1.42 17.34
CA HIS A 587 23.51 0.00 16.99
C HIS A 587 24.81 0.82 17.05
N ASN A 588 25.98 0.18 17.14
CA ASN A 588 27.27 0.88 17.25
C ASN A 588 27.89 1.30 15.90
N GLY A 589 27.19 1.12 14.78
CA GLY A 589 27.67 1.48 13.43
C GLY A 589 27.24 2.88 12.99
N GLU A 590 28.05 3.52 12.14
CA GLU A 590 27.73 4.81 11.50
C GLU A 590 27.35 4.59 10.02
N GLY A 591 26.24 5.18 9.59
CA GLY A 591 25.78 5.17 8.19
C GLY A 591 24.93 3.97 7.76
N ASN A 592 24.21 4.13 6.64
CA ASN A 592 23.26 3.15 6.11
C ASN A 592 23.76 2.47 4.81
N TRP A 593 25.03 2.64 4.45
CA TRP A 593 25.59 2.15 3.18
C TRP A 593 26.92 1.43 3.39
N LEU A 594 27.16 0.40 2.58
CA LEU A 594 28.39 -0.38 2.63
C LEU A 594 29.57 0.45 2.12
N VAL A 595 30.65 0.45 2.89
CA VAL A 595 31.89 1.15 2.55
C VAL A 595 33.04 0.18 2.36
N THR A 596 34.10 0.62 1.70
CA THR A 596 35.39 -0.05 1.68
C THR A 596 36.15 0.20 2.99
N ARG A 597 37.22 -0.56 3.25
CA ARG A 597 38.12 -0.34 4.39
C ARG A 597 38.75 1.06 4.45
N ASN A 598 38.77 1.78 3.32
CA ASN A 598 39.26 3.16 3.25
C ASN A 598 38.17 4.20 3.58
N GLY A 599 36.93 3.77 3.79
CA GLY A 599 35.77 4.63 4.06
C GLY A 599 35.01 5.08 2.81
N ASP A 600 35.43 4.68 1.61
CA ASP A 600 34.75 5.03 0.37
C ASP A 600 33.47 4.20 0.19
N LEU A 601 32.40 4.81 -0.30
CA LEU A 601 31.15 4.11 -0.61
C LEU A 601 31.38 3.03 -1.69
N TYR A 602 31.01 1.78 -1.40
CA TYR A 602 31.11 0.69 -2.37
C TYR A 602 29.98 0.76 -3.41
N ARG A 603 30.34 0.70 -4.69
CA ARG A 603 29.46 0.87 -5.84
C ARG A 603 29.67 -0.22 -6.88
N THR A 604 28.64 -0.57 -7.64
CA THR A 604 28.71 -1.60 -8.68
C THR A 604 27.58 -1.43 -9.71
N ASN A 605 27.52 -2.29 -10.72
CA ASN A 605 26.43 -2.32 -11.71
C ASN A 605 25.31 -3.32 -11.34
N LEU A 606 24.18 -3.22 -12.06
CA LEU A 606 23.00 -4.04 -11.76
C LEU A 606 23.26 -5.53 -12.00
N MET A 607 24.00 -5.92 -13.04
CA MET A 607 24.32 -7.33 -13.29
C MET A 607 25.13 -7.93 -12.13
N SER A 608 26.14 -7.21 -11.62
CA SER A 608 26.88 -7.63 -10.42
C SER A 608 25.97 -7.79 -9.20
N LYS A 609 25.04 -6.85 -8.97
CA LYS A 609 24.04 -6.96 -7.89
C LYS A 609 23.17 -8.20 -8.04
N LEU A 610 22.64 -8.45 -9.23
CA LEU A 610 21.77 -9.60 -9.52
C LEU A 610 22.52 -10.91 -9.35
N PHE A 611 23.74 -10.99 -9.89
CA PHE A 611 24.57 -12.18 -9.76
C PHE A 611 24.91 -12.47 -8.29
N GLY A 612 25.36 -11.46 -7.54
CA GLY A 612 25.64 -11.62 -6.11
C GLY A 612 24.41 -12.05 -5.32
N LEU A 613 23.26 -11.39 -5.52
CA LEU A 613 22.00 -11.77 -4.88
C LEU A 613 21.58 -13.20 -5.22
N ALA A 614 21.53 -13.56 -6.50
CA ALA A 614 21.13 -14.89 -6.95
C ALA A 614 22.08 -15.96 -6.43
N PHE A 615 23.38 -15.70 -6.42
CA PHE A 615 24.38 -16.63 -5.89
C PHE A 615 24.25 -16.82 -4.37
N ILE A 616 24.01 -15.75 -3.60
CA ILE A 616 23.75 -15.88 -2.16
C ILE A 616 22.46 -16.66 -1.90
N LYS A 617 21.40 -16.46 -2.69
CA LYS A 617 20.15 -17.24 -2.56
C LYS A 617 20.34 -18.70 -2.97
N PHE A 618 21.12 -18.96 -4.02
CA PHE A 618 21.54 -20.31 -4.40
C PHE A 618 22.35 -21.01 -3.30
N SER A 619 23.27 -20.30 -2.65
CA SER A 619 24.02 -20.85 -1.52
C SER A 619 23.18 -21.03 -0.27
N THR A 620 21.92 -20.57 -0.25
CA THR A 620 20.95 -20.71 0.85
C THR A 620 19.87 -21.74 0.53
N LEU A 621 20.14 -22.68 -0.38
CA LEU A 621 19.27 -23.84 -0.59
C LEU A 621 19.30 -24.77 0.63
N ASP A 622 18.16 -25.40 0.91
CA ASP A 622 17.97 -26.29 2.06
C ASP A 622 18.82 -27.57 1.98
N PRO A 623 18.87 -28.39 3.05
CA PRO A 623 19.71 -29.60 3.10
C PRO A 623 19.47 -30.62 1.99
N LEU A 624 18.33 -30.59 1.28
CA LEU A 624 18.07 -31.47 0.13
C LEU A 624 18.19 -30.75 -1.23
N GLY A 625 18.45 -29.45 -1.20
CA GLY A 625 18.56 -28.58 -2.34
C GLY A 625 17.23 -28.23 -2.98
N MET A 626 16.10 -28.31 -2.26
CA MET A 626 14.75 -28.09 -2.80
C MET A 626 14.31 -26.64 -2.68
N GLY A 627 14.05 -26.16 -1.46
CA GLY A 627 13.61 -24.81 -1.13
C GLY A 627 14.76 -23.91 -0.69
N ILE A 628 14.50 -22.60 -0.60
CA ILE A 628 15.40 -21.64 0.05
C ILE A 628 15.12 -21.59 1.55
N GLU A 629 16.17 -21.66 2.38
CA GLU A 629 16.07 -21.71 3.84
C GLU A 629 15.55 -20.43 4.48
N MET A 630 14.67 -20.56 5.48
CA MET A 630 14.21 -19.47 6.34
C MET A 630 15.18 -19.23 7.50
N GLU A 631 16.42 -18.86 7.19
CA GLU A 631 17.52 -18.78 8.17
C GLU A 631 17.64 -17.45 8.93
N ALA A 632 16.76 -16.48 8.62
CA ALA A 632 16.82 -15.09 9.10
C ALA A 632 15.55 -14.62 9.82
N ASN A 633 14.95 -15.52 10.59
CA ASN A 633 13.92 -15.25 11.60
C ASN A 633 12.49 -14.96 11.09
N LYS A 634 12.30 -14.65 9.79
CA LYS A 634 10.98 -14.41 9.19
C LYS A 634 10.69 -15.38 8.03
N PRO A 635 9.41 -15.69 7.75
CA PRO A 635 9.03 -16.55 6.62
C PRO A 635 9.08 -15.79 5.28
N GLY A 636 8.47 -16.37 4.23
CA GLY A 636 8.23 -15.71 2.95
C GLY A 636 6.93 -14.91 2.93
N TRP A 637 6.14 -15.04 1.84
CA TRP A 637 4.92 -14.23 1.65
C TRP A 637 3.89 -14.38 2.78
N ASN A 638 3.66 -15.62 3.24
CA ASN A 638 2.66 -15.91 4.27
C ASN A 638 3.22 -15.68 5.69
N ASP A 639 2.98 -14.49 6.24
CA ASP A 639 3.41 -14.07 7.58
C ASP A 639 2.86 -14.93 8.73
N SER A 640 1.79 -15.68 8.48
CA SER A 640 1.19 -16.58 9.47
C SER A 640 1.97 -17.89 9.62
N MET A 641 2.92 -18.18 8.72
CA MET A 641 3.87 -19.31 8.81
C MET A 641 5.13 -18.94 9.61
N ASN A 642 4.98 -18.03 10.58
CA ASN A 642 6.06 -17.45 11.38
C ASN A 642 6.81 -18.45 12.28
N GLY A 643 6.34 -19.69 12.40
CA GLY A 643 7.03 -20.75 13.13
C GLY A 643 8.04 -21.53 12.29
N LEU A 644 7.87 -21.55 10.96
CA LEU A 644 8.76 -22.27 10.03
C LEU A 644 10.24 -21.89 10.16
N PRO A 645 10.64 -20.61 10.33
CA PRO A 645 12.05 -20.27 10.57
C PRO A 645 12.66 -21.01 11.77
N GLY A 646 11.87 -21.29 12.81
CA GLY A 646 12.33 -22.06 13.97
C GLY A 646 12.47 -23.57 13.73
N LEU A 647 11.77 -24.07 12.72
CA LEU A 647 11.71 -25.48 12.31
C LEU A 647 12.66 -25.78 11.13
N PHE A 648 13.66 -24.93 10.89
CA PHE A 648 14.54 -25.02 9.72
C PHE A 648 13.75 -25.00 8.40
N GLY A 649 12.63 -24.28 8.36
CA GLY A 649 11.73 -24.27 7.22
C GLY A 649 12.40 -23.77 5.94
N SER A 650 11.93 -24.26 4.80
CA SER A 650 12.33 -23.80 3.48
C SER A 650 11.10 -23.66 2.58
N ALA A 651 11.26 -22.93 1.46
CA ALA A 651 10.15 -22.67 0.55
C ALA A 651 10.54 -22.77 -0.94
N MET A 652 9.66 -23.37 -1.72
CA MET A 652 9.81 -23.52 -3.18
C MET A 652 9.49 -22.25 -3.95
N SER A 653 8.64 -21.38 -3.39
CA SER A 653 8.24 -20.12 -4.02
C SER A 653 9.46 -19.29 -4.43
N GLU A 654 10.42 -19.15 -3.51
CA GLU A 654 11.66 -18.42 -3.72
C GLU A 654 12.63 -19.18 -4.63
N THR A 655 12.62 -20.52 -4.63
CA THR A 655 13.39 -21.35 -5.58
C THR A 655 12.97 -21.10 -7.03
N TYR A 656 11.66 -21.02 -7.31
CA TYR A 656 11.18 -20.69 -8.66
C TYR A 656 11.55 -19.27 -9.08
N GLU A 657 11.52 -18.32 -8.14
CA GLU A 657 11.97 -16.95 -8.42
C GLU A 657 13.49 -16.88 -8.64
N LEU A 658 14.28 -17.71 -7.94
CA LEU A 658 15.72 -17.86 -8.19
C LEU A 658 15.96 -18.39 -9.59
N LYS A 659 15.22 -19.43 -10.00
CA LYS A 659 15.27 -19.96 -11.38
C LYS A 659 15.02 -18.85 -12.41
N ARG A 660 13.98 -18.03 -12.23
CA ARG A 660 13.68 -16.90 -13.13
C ARG A 660 14.85 -15.92 -13.24
N VAL A 661 15.49 -15.58 -12.13
CA VAL A 661 16.66 -14.67 -12.12
C VAL A 661 17.86 -15.30 -12.85
N LEU A 662 18.14 -16.59 -12.60
CA LEU A 662 19.23 -17.31 -13.27
C LEU A 662 19.00 -17.37 -14.79
N GLU A 663 17.78 -17.69 -15.23
CA GLU A 663 17.41 -17.73 -16.65
C GLU A 663 17.51 -16.33 -17.29
N PHE A 664 17.02 -15.29 -16.62
CA PHE A 664 17.16 -13.90 -17.09
C PHE A 664 18.62 -13.49 -17.29
N MET A 665 19.49 -13.80 -16.33
CA MET A 665 20.93 -13.48 -16.45
C MET A 665 21.60 -14.26 -17.59
N ILE A 666 21.28 -15.55 -17.76
CA ILE A 666 21.80 -16.33 -18.90
C ILE A 666 21.41 -15.68 -20.23
N ASP A 667 20.14 -15.30 -20.38
CA ASP A 667 19.64 -14.71 -21.61
C ASP A 667 20.30 -13.36 -21.90
N ALA A 668 20.48 -12.51 -20.87
CA ALA A 668 21.14 -11.21 -21.01
C ALA A 668 22.64 -11.36 -21.35
N LEU A 669 23.37 -12.24 -20.65
CA LEU A 669 24.81 -12.43 -20.83
C LEU A 669 25.15 -13.09 -22.17
N LYS A 670 24.27 -13.94 -22.72
CA LYS A 670 24.49 -14.56 -24.05
C LYS A 670 24.41 -13.56 -25.21
N GLN A 671 23.80 -12.40 -24.98
CA GLN A 671 23.62 -11.36 -26.00
C GLN A 671 24.78 -10.35 -26.04
N SER A 672 25.76 -10.47 -25.13
CA SER A 672 26.72 -9.41 -24.87
C SER A 672 28.08 -9.94 -24.40
N ASP A 673 29.19 -9.30 -24.79
CA ASP A 673 30.54 -9.65 -24.33
C ASP A 673 31.03 -8.67 -23.24
N HIS A 674 30.38 -8.70 -22.08
CA HIS A 674 30.76 -7.86 -20.94
C HIS A 674 31.62 -8.60 -19.91
N ARG A 675 32.19 -7.79 -19.02
CA ARG A 675 32.79 -8.23 -17.76
C ARG A 675 32.04 -7.56 -16.63
N ILE A 676 31.92 -8.27 -15.52
CA ILE A 676 31.44 -7.69 -14.27
C ILE A 676 32.53 -7.76 -13.22
N ALA A 677 32.46 -6.86 -12.25
CA ALA A 677 33.31 -6.87 -11.06
C ALA A 677 32.51 -7.37 -9.86
N VAL A 678 33.08 -8.31 -9.11
CA VAL A 678 32.55 -8.74 -7.81
C VAL A 678 33.59 -8.49 -6.72
N PRO A 679 33.20 -8.17 -5.48
CA PRO A 679 34.15 -7.97 -4.40
C PRO A 679 34.90 -9.27 -4.09
N MET A 680 36.16 -9.16 -3.67
CA MET A 680 37.04 -10.30 -3.36
C MET A 680 36.39 -11.29 -2.39
N GLU A 681 35.67 -10.79 -1.39
CA GLU A 681 34.97 -11.61 -0.39
C GLU A 681 33.90 -12.50 -1.04
N LEU A 682 33.14 -11.97 -2.01
CA LEU A 682 32.13 -12.74 -2.75
C LEU A 682 32.80 -13.75 -3.69
N HIS A 683 33.91 -13.38 -4.31
CA HIS A 683 34.68 -14.27 -5.17
C HIS A 683 35.19 -15.50 -4.39
N GLN A 684 35.73 -15.31 -3.19
CA GLN A 684 36.18 -16.41 -2.33
C GLN A 684 35.04 -17.38 -1.99
N LEU A 685 33.83 -16.87 -1.71
CA LEU A 685 32.65 -17.70 -1.52
C LEU A 685 32.31 -18.50 -2.79
N ILE A 686 32.37 -17.85 -3.97
CA ILE A 686 32.12 -18.50 -5.27
C ILE A 686 33.06 -19.68 -5.51
N GLU A 687 34.36 -19.53 -5.21
CA GLU A 687 35.33 -20.62 -5.39
C GLU A 687 34.99 -21.84 -4.53
N VAL A 688 34.66 -21.63 -3.25
CA VAL A 688 34.30 -22.72 -2.33
C VAL A 688 33.01 -23.42 -2.77
N VAL A 689 31.98 -22.66 -3.14
CA VAL A 689 30.68 -23.21 -3.57
C VAL A 689 30.81 -23.97 -4.89
N ASN A 690 31.58 -23.45 -5.85
CA ASN A 690 31.84 -24.16 -7.11
C ASN A 690 32.59 -25.47 -6.89
N GLY A 691 33.63 -25.46 -6.03
CA GLY A 691 34.35 -26.67 -5.65
C GLY A 691 33.46 -27.70 -4.95
N ALA A 692 32.56 -27.28 -4.08
CA ALA A 692 31.57 -28.15 -3.44
C ALA A 692 30.56 -28.71 -4.47
N LEU A 693 30.12 -27.90 -5.43
CA LEU A 693 29.17 -28.32 -6.47
C LEU A 693 29.79 -29.33 -7.44
N GLU A 694 31.08 -29.23 -7.76
CA GLU A 694 31.81 -30.24 -8.52
C GLU A 694 31.90 -31.57 -7.77
N GLN A 695 32.24 -31.53 -6.48
CA GLN A 695 32.29 -32.71 -5.62
C GLN A 695 30.91 -33.35 -5.42
N TYR A 696 29.84 -32.56 -5.34
CA TYR A 696 28.47 -33.07 -5.32
C TYR A 696 28.13 -33.80 -6.63
N ARG A 697 28.41 -33.17 -7.79
CA ARG A 697 28.11 -33.75 -9.11
C ARG A 697 28.87 -35.04 -9.40
N ASN A 698 30.09 -35.17 -8.89
CA ASN A 698 30.89 -36.40 -9.05
C ASN A 698 30.60 -37.47 -7.98
N GLY A 699 29.68 -37.20 -7.04
CA GLY A 699 29.26 -38.12 -5.99
C GLY A 699 30.19 -38.18 -4.77
N SER A 700 31.17 -37.29 -4.66
CA SER A 700 32.06 -37.21 -3.48
C SER A 700 31.40 -36.55 -2.26
N LEU A 701 30.42 -35.67 -2.48
CA LEU A 701 29.56 -35.10 -1.44
C LEU A 701 28.11 -35.55 -1.65
N ASP A 702 27.45 -35.93 -0.56
CA ASP A 702 25.99 -36.09 -0.54
C ASP A 702 25.29 -34.73 -0.29
N ASP A 703 23.96 -34.76 -0.23
CA ASP A 703 23.15 -33.55 -0.05
C ASP A 703 23.50 -32.81 1.26
N PHE A 704 23.66 -33.53 2.38
CA PHE A 704 23.96 -32.92 3.69
C PHE A 704 25.36 -32.32 3.73
N ASN A 705 26.39 -33.05 3.30
CA ASN A 705 27.77 -32.57 3.35
C ASN A 705 28.01 -31.41 2.35
N TYR A 706 27.30 -31.40 1.22
CA TYR A 706 27.26 -30.23 0.33
C TYR A 706 26.66 -29.02 1.03
N TRP A 707 25.47 -29.17 1.63
CA TRP A 707 24.79 -28.10 2.35
C TRP A 707 25.64 -27.54 3.50
N ASP A 708 26.28 -28.39 4.29
CA ASP A 708 27.11 -27.97 5.43
C ASP A 708 28.35 -27.19 4.98
N THR A 709 29.01 -27.64 3.91
CA THR A 709 30.16 -26.95 3.31
C THR A 709 29.77 -25.57 2.81
N VAL A 710 28.67 -25.47 2.05
CA VAL A 710 28.17 -24.22 1.48
C VAL A 710 27.69 -23.26 2.57
N SER A 711 26.96 -23.76 3.58
CA SER A 711 26.46 -22.95 4.68
C SER A 711 27.60 -22.38 5.53
N THR A 712 28.64 -23.18 5.83
CA THR A 712 29.83 -22.72 6.53
C THR A 712 30.55 -21.60 5.77
N ALA A 713 30.71 -21.75 4.46
CA ALA A 713 31.32 -20.72 3.63
C ALA A 713 30.48 -19.43 3.61
N ARG A 714 29.14 -19.55 3.53
CA ARG A 714 28.21 -18.42 3.58
C ARG A 714 28.30 -17.64 4.88
N GLU A 715 28.44 -18.32 6.02
CA GLU A 715 28.64 -17.70 7.34
C GLU A 715 29.95 -16.91 7.40
N GLN A 716 31.04 -17.48 6.87
CA GLN A 716 32.34 -16.79 6.81
C GLN A 716 32.28 -15.55 5.93
N TYR A 717 31.61 -15.63 4.78
CA TYR A 717 31.36 -14.48 3.91
C TYR A 717 30.60 -13.37 4.63
N ARG A 718 29.50 -13.71 5.33
CA ARG A 718 28.69 -12.73 6.08
C ARG A 718 29.51 -11.99 7.13
N GLU A 719 30.38 -12.69 7.86
CA GLU A 719 31.26 -12.05 8.83
C GLU A 719 32.30 -11.14 8.13
N ALA A 720 32.82 -11.56 6.98
CA ALA A 720 33.80 -10.78 6.22
C ALA A 720 33.25 -9.46 5.66
N VAL A 721 31.97 -9.40 5.30
CA VAL A 721 31.32 -8.19 4.72
C VAL A 721 30.49 -7.40 5.73
N ARG A 722 30.56 -7.76 7.01
CA ARG A 722 29.67 -7.25 8.06
C ARG A 722 29.74 -5.74 8.24
N HIS A 723 30.93 -5.16 8.12
CA HIS A 723 31.19 -3.75 8.39
C HIS A 723 31.67 -3.01 7.14
N ASP A 724 32.56 -3.65 6.39
CA ASP A 724 33.19 -3.10 5.21
C ASP A 724 33.55 -4.22 4.22
N VAL A 725 34.04 -3.83 3.05
CA VAL A 725 34.75 -4.69 2.11
C VAL A 725 36.17 -4.20 1.91
N THR A 726 37.07 -5.07 1.50
CA THR A 726 38.45 -4.71 1.12
C THR A 726 38.52 -3.61 0.07
N GLY A 727 37.54 -3.55 -0.83
CA GLY A 727 37.56 -2.72 -2.05
C GLY A 727 38.33 -3.36 -3.21
N GLU A 728 38.89 -4.57 -3.02
CA GLU A 728 39.47 -5.35 -4.10
C GLU A 728 38.36 -6.07 -4.87
N GLU A 729 38.44 -6.07 -6.21
CA GLU A 729 37.45 -6.68 -7.07
C GLU A 729 38.06 -7.69 -8.04
N VAL A 730 37.30 -8.74 -8.35
CA VAL A 730 37.64 -9.76 -9.32
C VAL A 730 36.72 -9.66 -10.54
N GLN A 731 37.33 -9.62 -11.72
CA GLN A 731 36.63 -9.51 -12.99
C GLN A 731 36.19 -10.89 -13.49
N ILE A 732 34.91 -11.04 -13.82
CA ILE A 732 34.32 -12.27 -14.35
C ILE A 732 33.79 -11.99 -15.76
N THR A 733 34.20 -12.80 -16.75
CA THR A 733 33.71 -12.68 -18.13
C THR A 733 32.31 -13.27 -18.27
N SER A 734 31.54 -12.77 -19.24
CA SER A 734 30.20 -13.29 -19.55
C SER A 734 30.20 -14.80 -19.79
N ASP A 735 31.15 -15.34 -20.57
CA ASP A 735 31.29 -16.79 -20.81
C ASP A 735 31.52 -17.62 -19.54
N ASN A 736 32.34 -17.12 -18.60
CA ASN A 736 32.58 -17.81 -17.33
C ASN A 736 31.31 -17.77 -16.48
N MET A 737 30.63 -16.64 -16.46
CA MET A 737 29.41 -16.45 -15.67
C MET A 737 28.26 -17.32 -16.19
N VAL A 738 28.03 -17.36 -17.50
CA VAL A 738 27.02 -18.24 -18.11
C VAL A 738 27.28 -19.69 -17.70
N ARG A 739 28.53 -20.17 -17.80
CA ARG A 739 28.89 -21.54 -17.38
C ARG A 739 28.61 -21.80 -15.89
N MET A 740 28.90 -20.84 -15.01
CA MET A 740 28.59 -20.96 -13.59
C MET A 740 27.08 -20.98 -13.35
N ILE A 741 26.35 -20.03 -13.92
CA ILE A 741 24.89 -19.89 -13.75
C ILE A 741 24.16 -21.12 -14.30
N GLU A 742 24.60 -21.68 -15.44
CA GLU A 742 24.04 -22.93 -15.97
C GLU A 742 24.24 -24.11 -15.01
N ASN A 743 25.38 -24.19 -14.31
CA ASN A 743 25.59 -25.19 -13.26
C ASN A 743 24.67 -24.99 -12.06
N TYR A 744 24.47 -23.74 -11.62
CA TYR A 744 23.54 -23.41 -10.53
C TYR A 744 22.11 -23.76 -10.90
N LEU A 745 21.68 -23.35 -12.09
CA LEU A 745 20.35 -23.65 -12.64
C LEU A 745 20.11 -25.15 -12.75
N HIS A 746 21.12 -25.94 -13.14
CA HIS A 746 21.01 -27.39 -13.16
C HIS A 746 20.72 -27.96 -11.77
N LYS A 747 21.47 -27.54 -10.73
CA LYS A 747 21.23 -27.98 -9.34
C LYS A 747 19.86 -27.52 -8.81
N VAL A 748 19.43 -26.31 -9.15
CA VAL A 748 18.08 -25.81 -8.82
C VAL A 748 16.99 -26.67 -9.45
N ASN A 749 17.12 -27.03 -10.74
CA ASN A 749 16.15 -27.89 -11.41
C ASN A 749 16.09 -29.30 -10.80
N LEU A 750 17.24 -29.88 -10.41
CA LEU A 750 17.25 -31.15 -9.66
C LEU A 750 16.50 -31.03 -8.32
N GLY A 751 16.63 -29.89 -7.64
CA GLY A 751 15.87 -29.57 -6.44
C GLY A 751 14.36 -29.51 -6.68
N ILE A 752 13.95 -28.83 -7.74
CA ILE A 752 12.54 -28.73 -8.16
C ILE A 752 11.97 -30.11 -8.49
N GLU A 753 12.70 -30.94 -9.24
CA GLU A 753 12.28 -32.31 -9.56
C GLU A 753 12.06 -33.14 -8.29
N LYS A 754 12.99 -33.08 -7.31
CA LYS A 754 12.82 -33.72 -6.01
C LYS A 754 11.58 -33.21 -5.28
N ALA A 755 11.37 -31.89 -5.22
CA ALA A 755 10.23 -31.28 -4.55
C ALA A 755 8.88 -31.72 -5.14
N VAL A 756 8.76 -31.78 -6.48
CA VAL A 756 7.55 -32.25 -7.17
C VAL A 756 7.25 -33.71 -6.86
N ILE A 757 8.28 -34.56 -6.72
CA ILE A 757 8.12 -35.95 -6.27
C ILE A 757 7.57 -35.99 -4.84
N HIS A 758 8.10 -35.16 -3.93
CA HIS A 758 7.61 -35.06 -2.55
C HIS A 758 6.17 -34.56 -2.44
N GLY A 759 5.71 -33.75 -3.39
CA GLY A 759 4.33 -33.27 -3.46
C GLY A 759 3.40 -34.07 -4.37
N GLU A 760 3.75 -35.32 -4.68
CA GLU A 760 2.91 -36.24 -5.46
C GLU A 760 2.48 -35.68 -6.84
N GLY A 761 3.34 -34.87 -7.45
CA GLY A 761 3.11 -34.24 -8.76
C GLY A 761 2.70 -32.77 -8.71
N LEU A 762 2.25 -32.26 -7.55
CA LEU A 762 2.05 -30.83 -7.33
C LEU A 762 3.21 -30.28 -6.51
N THR A 763 3.79 -29.14 -6.90
CA THR A 763 4.90 -28.56 -6.15
C THR A 763 4.45 -28.15 -4.73
N PRO A 764 5.07 -28.69 -3.65
CA PRO A 764 4.86 -28.17 -2.31
C PRO A 764 5.32 -26.72 -2.24
N THR A 765 4.74 -25.94 -1.32
CA THR A 765 5.20 -24.57 -1.05
C THR A 765 6.24 -24.56 0.05
N TYR A 766 5.99 -25.29 1.14
CA TYR A 766 6.82 -25.27 2.34
C TYR A 766 7.30 -26.67 2.72
N PHE A 767 8.51 -26.72 3.25
CA PHE A 767 9.07 -27.85 3.97
C PHE A 767 9.54 -27.39 5.34
N TYR A 768 9.67 -28.32 6.27
CA TYR A 768 10.50 -28.14 7.46
C TYR A 768 11.33 -29.38 7.74
N PHE A 769 12.37 -29.25 8.55
CA PHE A 769 13.32 -30.33 8.79
C PHE A 769 13.43 -30.62 10.28
N GLU A 770 13.12 -31.86 10.68
CA GLU A 770 13.43 -32.34 12.02
C GLU A 770 14.85 -32.88 12.05
N VAL A 771 15.55 -32.65 13.15
CA VAL A 771 16.93 -33.10 13.32
C VAL A 771 16.93 -34.53 13.83
N SER A 772 17.51 -35.46 13.05
CA SER A 772 17.58 -36.88 13.40
C SER A 772 18.89 -37.28 14.08
N ASP A 773 19.95 -36.50 13.91
CA ASP A 773 21.25 -36.72 14.56
C ASP A 773 21.96 -35.39 14.86
N TYR A 774 22.52 -35.25 16.07
CA TYR A 774 23.21 -34.04 16.54
C TYR A 774 24.10 -34.31 17.77
N THR A 775 25.07 -33.44 17.99
CA THR A 775 25.92 -33.41 19.19
C THR A 775 25.71 -32.13 20.00
N VAL A 776 25.59 -32.24 21.32
CA VAL A 776 25.47 -31.08 22.22
C VAL A 776 26.86 -30.50 22.50
N THR A 777 26.99 -29.19 22.36
CA THR A 777 28.23 -28.45 22.65
C THR A 777 28.23 -27.97 24.10
N ASP A 778 29.39 -27.52 24.59
CA ASP A 778 29.53 -26.90 25.92
C ASP A 778 29.03 -25.43 25.97
N ARG A 779 28.48 -24.91 24.85
CA ARG A 779 28.04 -23.52 24.72
C ARG A 779 26.53 -23.38 24.85
N VAL A 780 26.09 -22.18 25.20
CA VAL A 780 24.69 -21.78 25.20
C VAL A 780 24.48 -20.51 24.38
N ASN A 781 23.29 -20.33 23.82
CA ASN A 781 22.93 -19.08 23.16
C ASN A 781 22.61 -17.97 24.18
N GLU A 782 22.28 -16.77 23.69
CA GLU A 782 21.89 -15.62 24.52
C GLU A 782 20.67 -15.87 25.43
N LYS A 783 19.83 -16.86 25.11
CA LYS A 783 18.68 -17.27 25.93
C LYS A 783 19.03 -18.38 26.94
N GLY A 784 20.30 -18.78 27.04
CA GLY A 784 20.75 -19.86 27.91
C GLY A 784 20.39 -21.27 27.41
N LEU A 785 20.01 -21.42 26.13
CA LEU A 785 19.68 -22.72 25.55
C LEU A 785 20.94 -23.43 25.04
N PRO A 786 21.13 -24.74 25.29
CA PRO A 786 22.30 -25.49 24.82
C PRO A 786 22.42 -25.48 23.31
N ILE A 787 23.62 -25.17 22.80
CA ILE A 787 23.93 -25.17 21.36
C ILE A 787 24.26 -26.59 20.89
N VAL A 788 23.84 -26.91 19.66
CA VAL A 788 24.11 -28.21 19.03
C VAL A 788 24.75 -28.07 17.66
N ASP A 789 25.55 -29.08 17.31
CA ASP A 789 26.02 -29.31 15.94
C ASP A 789 25.16 -30.42 15.33
N ILE A 790 24.56 -30.16 14.18
CA ILE A 790 23.63 -31.07 13.51
C ILE A 790 24.40 -31.96 12.53
N HIS A 791 24.05 -33.24 12.44
CA HIS A 791 24.67 -34.23 11.54
C HIS A 791 23.69 -34.82 10.52
N ALA A 792 22.38 -34.75 10.78
CA ALA A 792 21.37 -35.23 9.84
C ALA A 792 20.00 -34.59 10.05
N PHE A 793 19.25 -34.45 8.95
CA PHE A 793 17.87 -33.98 8.93
C PHE A 793 16.92 -35.03 8.34
N GLN A 794 15.67 -34.96 8.78
CA GLN A 794 14.53 -35.63 8.19
C GLN A 794 13.51 -34.58 7.73
N THR A 795 13.17 -34.59 6.44
CA THR A 795 12.24 -33.63 5.85
C THR A 795 10.79 -33.97 6.15
N VAL A 796 10.00 -32.94 6.43
CA VAL A 796 8.54 -32.98 6.52
C VAL A 796 7.98 -32.01 5.48
N THR A 797 7.10 -32.54 4.62
CA THR A 797 6.38 -31.76 3.61
C THR A 797 5.07 -31.27 4.20
N LEU A 798 4.79 -29.97 4.12
CA LEU A 798 3.50 -29.44 4.57
C LEU A 798 2.38 -29.78 3.57
N PRO A 799 1.11 -29.73 4.01
CA PRO A 799 -0.04 -29.70 3.10
C PRO A 799 0.14 -28.65 2.00
N HIS A 800 -0.52 -28.84 0.85
CA HIS A 800 -0.36 -27.93 -0.28
C HIS A 800 -0.84 -26.50 0.06
N PHE A 801 -0.08 -25.53 -0.44
CA PHE A 801 -0.47 -24.12 -0.50
C PHE A 801 -0.48 -23.68 -1.96
N LEU A 802 -1.34 -22.72 -2.29
CA LEU A 802 -1.51 -22.22 -3.66
C LEU A 802 -0.26 -21.50 -4.19
N GLU A 803 0.55 -20.92 -3.29
CA GLU A 803 1.70 -20.09 -3.66
C GLU A 803 2.74 -20.83 -4.50
N GLY A 804 3.17 -22.02 -4.08
CA GLY A 804 4.15 -22.83 -4.80
C GLY A 804 3.73 -23.06 -6.26
N PRO A 805 2.55 -23.65 -6.51
CA PRO A 805 2.05 -23.83 -7.88
C PRO A 805 1.89 -22.52 -8.65
N ALA A 806 1.41 -21.44 -8.00
CA ALA A 806 1.29 -20.13 -8.64
C ALA A 806 2.65 -19.57 -9.11
N ARG A 807 3.72 -19.80 -8.35
CA ARG A 807 5.10 -19.41 -8.72
C ARG A 807 5.66 -20.34 -9.80
N ALA A 808 5.41 -21.64 -9.70
CA ALA A 808 5.87 -22.63 -10.67
C ALA A 808 5.35 -22.36 -12.09
N LEU A 809 4.07 -21.99 -12.22
CA LEU A 809 3.44 -21.63 -13.49
C LEU A 809 4.15 -20.50 -14.25
N LYS A 810 4.92 -19.64 -13.56
CA LYS A 810 5.72 -18.59 -14.22
C LYS A 810 6.94 -19.12 -14.96
N THR A 811 7.33 -20.38 -14.69
CA THR A 811 8.57 -20.98 -15.21
C THR A 811 8.33 -22.06 -16.26
N TYR A 812 7.09 -22.56 -16.37
CA TYR A 812 6.75 -23.55 -17.39
C TYR A 812 6.68 -22.89 -18.77
N LYS A 813 7.26 -23.58 -19.75
CA LYS A 813 7.32 -23.11 -21.14
C LYS A 813 6.19 -23.70 -21.98
N GLU A 814 5.75 -24.91 -21.63
CA GLU A 814 4.71 -25.63 -22.35
C GLU A 814 3.33 -25.42 -21.72
N GLN A 815 2.35 -25.09 -22.56
CA GLN A 815 0.97 -24.86 -22.12
C GLN A 815 0.31 -26.14 -21.59
N GLU A 816 0.70 -27.31 -22.11
CA GLU A 816 0.20 -28.63 -21.67
C GLU A 816 0.56 -28.91 -20.20
N GLU A 817 1.80 -28.63 -19.80
CA GLU A 817 2.26 -28.78 -18.43
C GLU A 817 1.50 -27.84 -17.49
N SER A 818 1.34 -26.57 -17.90
CA SER A 818 0.56 -25.58 -17.16
C SER A 818 -0.90 -26.01 -16.98
N SER A 819 -1.51 -26.57 -18.04
CA SER A 819 -2.90 -27.07 -18.01
C SER A 819 -3.07 -28.23 -17.04
N LYS A 820 -2.11 -29.17 -17.02
CA LYS A 820 -2.13 -30.31 -16.10
C LYS A 820 -2.06 -29.87 -14.64
N ILE A 821 -1.18 -28.91 -14.32
CA ILE A 821 -1.06 -28.37 -12.96
C ILE A 821 -2.33 -27.63 -12.55
N HIS A 822 -2.91 -26.81 -13.45
CA HIS A 822 -4.19 -26.14 -13.19
C HIS A 822 -5.31 -27.14 -12.87
N GLN A 823 -5.41 -28.23 -13.63
CA GLN A 823 -6.39 -29.29 -13.38
C GLN A 823 -6.17 -29.96 -12.01
N LEU A 824 -4.93 -30.30 -11.66
CA LEU A 824 -4.61 -30.88 -10.35
C LEU A 824 -5.01 -29.96 -9.19
N ILE A 825 -4.83 -28.64 -9.35
CA ILE A 825 -5.25 -27.66 -8.33
C ILE A 825 -6.77 -27.64 -8.19
N LYS A 826 -7.52 -27.62 -9.30
CA LYS A 826 -9.01 -27.68 -9.32
C LYS A 826 -9.57 -28.95 -8.69
N GLU A 827 -8.86 -30.07 -8.82
CA GLU A 827 -9.22 -31.37 -8.24
C GLU A 827 -8.80 -31.51 -6.76
N SER A 828 -7.92 -30.63 -6.28
CA SER A 828 -7.41 -30.66 -4.90
C SER A 828 -8.27 -29.87 -3.91
N GLU A 829 -7.97 -30.01 -2.62
CA GLU A 829 -8.57 -29.19 -1.57
C GLU A 829 -8.22 -27.69 -1.66
N LEU A 830 -7.31 -27.25 -2.55
CA LEU A 830 -7.04 -25.84 -2.76
C LEU A 830 -8.20 -25.11 -3.44
N TYR A 831 -9.08 -25.82 -4.16
CA TYR A 831 -10.21 -25.20 -4.84
C TYR A 831 -11.48 -25.30 -3.99
N ASP A 832 -12.08 -24.15 -3.68
CA ASP A 832 -13.37 -24.06 -3.02
C ASP A 832 -14.48 -24.30 -4.06
N GLN A 833 -15.06 -25.50 -4.03
CA GLN A 833 -16.09 -25.90 -4.98
C GLN A 833 -17.39 -25.07 -4.87
N SER A 834 -17.67 -24.52 -3.68
CA SER A 834 -18.91 -23.77 -3.44
C SER A 834 -18.80 -22.36 -4.00
N LEU A 835 -17.67 -21.71 -3.73
CA LEU A 835 -17.41 -20.32 -4.15
C LEU A 835 -16.74 -20.23 -5.52
N LYS A 836 -16.22 -21.35 -6.04
CA LYS A 836 -15.45 -21.44 -7.28
C LYS A 836 -14.17 -20.61 -7.27
N MET A 837 -13.54 -20.52 -6.11
CA MET A 837 -12.36 -19.70 -5.82
C MET A 837 -11.24 -20.54 -5.24
N TYR A 838 -10.04 -19.98 -5.13
CA TYR A 838 -8.85 -20.69 -4.65
C TYR A 838 -8.47 -20.31 -3.22
N LYS A 839 -8.38 -21.31 -2.35
CA LYS A 839 -7.91 -21.16 -0.97
C LYS A 839 -6.39 -21.05 -0.90
N THR A 840 -5.90 -20.41 0.14
CA THR A 840 -4.45 -20.29 0.43
C THR A 840 -3.78 -21.65 0.64
N SER A 841 -4.47 -22.59 1.29
CA SER A 841 -3.96 -23.91 1.63
C SER A 841 -5.05 -24.99 1.67
N SER A 842 -4.62 -26.24 1.56
CA SER A 842 -5.36 -27.41 2.02
C SER A 842 -5.46 -27.44 3.56
N SER A 843 -6.14 -28.44 4.12
CA SER A 843 -6.33 -28.51 5.57
C SER A 843 -5.00 -28.57 6.34
N LEU A 844 -4.86 -27.71 7.34
CA LEU A 844 -3.71 -27.73 8.25
C LEU A 844 -3.97 -28.53 9.54
N GLU A 845 -5.11 -29.20 9.67
CA GLU A 845 -5.56 -29.76 10.96
C GLU A 845 -4.56 -30.76 11.58
N GLU A 846 -3.90 -31.58 10.76
CA GLU A 846 -2.89 -32.55 11.20
C GLU A 846 -1.52 -31.93 11.53
N MET A 847 -1.33 -30.64 11.26
CA MET A 847 -0.08 -29.93 11.57
C MET A 847 -0.06 -29.43 13.02
N THR A 848 1.15 -29.35 13.57
CA THR A 848 1.36 -28.79 14.92
C THR A 848 1.18 -27.27 14.92
N TYR A 849 0.83 -26.67 16.06
CA TYR A 849 0.81 -25.21 16.21
C TYR A 849 2.19 -24.56 16.06
N GLU A 850 3.27 -25.34 16.08
CA GLU A 850 4.64 -24.84 15.95
C GLU A 850 4.95 -24.30 14.55
N ILE A 851 4.17 -24.65 13.52
CA ILE A 851 4.39 -24.12 12.16
C ILE A 851 4.04 -22.63 12.03
N GLY A 852 3.22 -22.08 12.94
CA GLY A 852 2.86 -20.67 12.98
C GLY A 852 1.38 -20.40 13.26
N ARG A 853 1.02 -19.11 13.30
CA ARG A 853 -0.35 -18.62 13.53
C ARG A 853 -1.36 -19.18 12.54
N ALA A 854 -0.94 -19.53 11.31
CA ALA A 854 -1.79 -20.15 10.30
C ALA A 854 -2.58 -21.33 10.87
N ARG A 855 -1.93 -22.21 11.63
CA ARG A 855 -2.58 -23.37 12.24
C ARG A 855 -3.55 -22.98 13.38
N ALA A 856 -3.30 -21.88 14.06
CA ALA A 856 -4.08 -21.41 15.20
C ALA A 856 -5.37 -20.68 14.79
N PHE A 857 -5.41 -20.11 13.59
CA PHE A 857 -6.63 -19.49 13.07
C PHE A 857 -7.71 -20.52 12.77
N THR A 858 -8.96 -20.06 12.75
CA THR A 858 -10.10 -20.85 12.28
C THR A 858 -9.94 -21.16 10.78
N PRO A 859 -10.24 -22.38 10.30
CA PRO A 859 -10.30 -22.65 8.87
C PRO A 859 -11.18 -21.65 8.13
N GLY A 860 -10.76 -21.20 6.94
CA GLY A 860 -11.49 -20.20 6.16
C GLY A 860 -11.42 -18.79 6.75
N TRP A 861 -10.40 -18.48 7.56
CA TRP A 861 -10.22 -17.17 8.19
C TRP A 861 -8.76 -16.70 8.14
N LEU A 862 -8.55 -15.41 7.86
CA LEU A 862 -7.22 -14.82 7.66
C LEU A 862 -6.40 -15.66 6.68
N GLU A 863 -5.16 -16.03 6.95
CA GLU A 863 -4.34 -16.79 6.00
C GLU A 863 -4.62 -18.31 6.00
N ARG A 864 -5.43 -18.84 6.93
CA ARG A 864 -5.72 -20.29 7.02
C ARG A 864 -6.91 -20.67 6.16
N GLU A 865 -6.66 -21.39 5.07
CA GLU A 865 -7.70 -22.01 4.23
C GLU A 865 -8.78 -21.02 3.74
N SER A 866 -8.55 -19.71 3.82
CA SER A 866 -9.43 -18.69 3.25
C SER A 866 -9.10 -18.47 1.78
N ILE A 867 -9.95 -17.74 1.08
CA ILE A 867 -9.61 -17.21 -0.24
C ILE A 867 -8.88 -15.89 -0.01
N PHE A 868 -7.55 -15.96 0.14
CA PHE A 868 -6.74 -14.77 0.29
C PHE A 868 -6.51 -14.14 -1.08
N MET A 869 -7.29 -13.09 -1.38
CA MET A 869 -7.45 -12.54 -2.73
C MET A 869 -6.12 -12.18 -3.39
N HIS A 870 -5.13 -11.73 -2.64
CA HIS A 870 -3.81 -11.42 -3.20
C HIS A 870 -3.14 -12.66 -3.80
N MET A 871 -3.22 -13.82 -3.14
CA MET A 871 -2.65 -15.07 -3.66
C MET A 871 -3.47 -15.64 -4.81
N GLU A 872 -4.80 -15.54 -4.73
CA GLU A 872 -5.69 -15.91 -5.85
C GLU A 872 -5.36 -15.09 -7.10
N PHE A 873 -5.18 -13.77 -6.96
CA PHE A 873 -4.86 -12.90 -8.10
C PHE A 873 -3.43 -13.14 -8.63
N LYS A 874 -2.47 -13.51 -7.77
CA LYS A 874 -1.16 -14.01 -8.24
C LYS A 874 -1.32 -15.26 -9.10
N TYR A 875 -2.18 -16.19 -8.68
CA TYR A 875 -2.46 -17.40 -9.43
C TYR A 875 -3.15 -17.11 -10.77
N LEU A 876 -4.18 -16.26 -10.79
CA LEU A 876 -4.84 -15.81 -12.02
C LEU A 876 -3.86 -15.11 -12.98
N LEU A 877 -3.02 -14.22 -12.47
CA LEU A 877 -1.97 -13.58 -13.27
C LEU A 877 -0.99 -14.62 -13.85
N SER A 878 -0.66 -15.67 -13.10
CA SER A 878 0.15 -16.77 -13.60
C SER A 878 -0.56 -17.58 -14.68
N LEU A 879 -1.87 -17.83 -14.59
CA LEU A 879 -2.65 -18.48 -15.67
C LEU A 879 -2.63 -17.63 -16.95
N LEU A 880 -2.85 -16.33 -16.82
CA LEU A 880 -2.78 -15.37 -17.92
C LEU A 880 -1.39 -15.38 -18.57
N LYS A 881 -0.32 -15.32 -17.77
CA LYS A 881 1.07 -15.36 -18.27
C LYS A 881 1.43 -16.71 -18.90
N ALA A 882 0.89 -17.82 -18.40
CA ALA A 882 1.05 -19.16 -18.95
C ALA A 882 0.24 -19.40 -20.25
N GLY A 883 -0.65 -18.47 -20.64
CA GLY A 883 -1.45 -18.61 -21.85
C GLY A 883 -2.73 -19.44 -21.68
N LEU A 884 -3.13 -19.76 -20.44
CA LEU A 884 -4.36 -20.50 -20.14
C LEU A 884 -5.58 -19.56 -20.15
N TYR A 885 -5.82 -18.89 -21.28
CA TYR A 885 -6.76 -17.77 -21.37
C TYR A 885 -8.22 -18.17 -21.11
N ASP A 886 -8.68 -19.31 -21.62
CA ASP A 886 -10.06 -19.77 -21.37
C ASP A 886 -10.31 -20.03 -19.88
N ALA A 887 -9.41 -20.77 -19.23
CA ALA A 887 -9.47 -21.02 -17.78
C ALA A 887 -9.35 -19.73 -16.97
N PHE A 888 -8.46 -18.82 -17.38
CA PHE A 888 -8.32 -17.50 -16.78
C PHE A 888 -9.63 -16.71 -16.81
N PHE A 889 -10.28 -16.57 -17.97
CA PHE A 889 -11.53 -15.78 -18.08
C PHE A 889 -12.76 -16.47 -17.47
N GLU A 890 -12.75 -17.80 -17.34
CA GLU A 890 -13.72 -18.52 -16.52
C GLU A 890 -13.59 -18.12 -15.05
N ASP A 891 -12.39 -18.27 -14.48
CA ASP A 891 -12.12 -17.96 -13.08
C ASP A 891 -12.21 -16.46 -12.77
N PHE A 892 -11.84 -15.61 -13.73
CA PHE A 892 -11.94 -14.16 -13.63
C PHE A 892 -13.34 -13.70 -13.24
N ARG A 893 -14.38 -14.28 -13.84
CA ARG A 893 -15.78 -13.94 -13.54
C ARG A 893 -16.26 -14.46 -12.19
N HIS A 894 -15.51 -15.34 -11.54
CA HIS A 894 -15.79 -15.80 -10.18
C HIS A 894 -15.00 -15.01 -9.15
N ALA A 895 -13.73 -14.70 -9.43
CA ALA A 895 -12.80 -14.13 -8.46
C ALA A 895 -12.79 -12.59 -8.38
N LEU A 896 -13.23 -11.87 -9.42
CA LEU A 896 -13.19 -10.40 -9.39
C LEU A 896 -14.44 -9.80 -8.73
N PRO A 897 -14.28 -8.84 -7.79
CA PRO A 897 -15.40 -8.23 -7.07
C PRO A 897 -16.56 -7.73 -7.94
N PRO A 898 -16.35 -7.10 -9.13
CA PRO A 898 -17.45 -6.66 -10.00
C PRO A 898 -18.43 -7.74 -10.45
N PHE A 899 -18.05 -9.02 -10.38
CA PHE A 899 -18.89 -10.16 -10.75
C PHE A 899 -19.46 -10.92 -9.54
N MET A 900 -19.12 -10.49 -8.32
CA MET A 900 -19.63 -11.07 -7.09
C MET A 900 -21.00 -10.51 -6.73
N ASP A 901 -21.77 -11.31 -6.00
CA ASP A 901 -23.02 -10.85 -5.37
C ASP A 901 -22.69 -9.91 -4.19
N PRO A 902 -23.09 -8.63 -4.22
CA PRO A 902 -22.82 -7.69 -3.15
C PRO A 902 -23.48 -8.07 -1.80
N GLU A 903 -24.58 -8.83 -1.79
CA GLU A 903 -25.19 -9.34 -0.55
C GLU A 903 -24.33 -10.40 0.13
N VAL A 904 -23.66 -11.24 -0.67
CA VAL A 904 -22.72 -12.25 -0.20
C VAL A 904 -21.40 -11.59 0.22
N TYR A 905 -20.81 -10.77 -0.67
CA TYR A 905 -19.55 -10.08 -0.45
C TYR A 905 -19.62 -9.08 0.73
N GLY A 906 -20.78 -8.46 0.94
CA GLY A 906 -21.12 -7.67 2.13
C GLY A 906 -20.57 -6.24 2.16
N ARG A 907 -19.90 -5.80 1.09
CA ARG A 907 -19.30 -4.46 0.93
C ARG A 907 -19.25 -4.07 -0.55
N SER A 908 -18.69 -2.90 -0.87
CA SER A 908 -18.61 -2.40 -2.25
C SER A 908 -17.87 -3.38 -3.16
N THR A 909 -18.50 -3.80 -4.26
CA THR A 909 -17.88 -4.66 -5.29
C THR A 909 -16.92 -3.90 -6.22
N LEU A 910 -16.63 -2.63 -5.92
CA LEU A 910 -15.49 -1.90 -6.51
C LEU A 910 -14.23 -1.98 -5.64
N GLU A 911 -14.36 -2.36 -4.37
CA GLU A 911 -13.24 -2.39 -3.42
C GLU A 911 -12.75 -3.83 -3.23
N ASN A 912 -11.44 -4.02 -3.36
CA ASN A 912 -10.81 -5.30 -3.01
C ASN A 912 -10.88 -5.56 -1.51
N SER A 913 -10.92 -6.84 -1.13
CA SER A 913 -10.68 -7.30 0.24
C SER A 913 -9.30 -7.94 0.35
N SER A 914 -8.82 -8.17 1.57
CA SER A 914 -7.61 -8.98 1.77
C SER A 914 -7.92 -10.45 1.61
N PHE A 915 -9.02 -10.90 2.22
CA PHE A 915 -9.50 -12.27 2.10
C PHE A 915 -11.02 -12.33 2.08
N ILE A 916 -11.51 -13.45 1.54
CA ILE A 916 -12.90 -13.88 1.57
C ILE A 916 -12.97 -15.14 2.44
N ALA A 917 -13.96 -15.20 3.34
CA ALA A 917 -14.16 -16.40 4.14
C ALA A 917 -14.66 -17.54 3.25
N SER A 918 -13.90 -18.63 3.20
CA SER A 918 -14.18 -19.78 2.34
C SER A 918 -15.29 -20.66 2.92
N SER A 919 -15.77 -21.61 2.12
CA SER A 919 -16.83 -22.54 2.51
C SER A 919 -16.41 -23.53 3.61
N VAL A 920 -15.13 -23.56 4.00
CA VAL A 920 -14.64 -24.38 5.12
C VAL A 920 -14.77 -23.68 6.47
N ASN A 921 -15.13 -22.39 6.49
CA ASN A 921 -15.35 -21.67 7.74
C ASN A 921 -16.53 -22.32 8.50
N PRO A 922 -16.43 -22.56 9.81
CA PRO A 922 -17.50 -23.17 10.58
C PRO A 922 -18.77 -22.31 10.64
N ASP A 923 -18.68 -21.00 10.44
CA ASP A 923 -19.83 -20.11 10.34
C ASP A 923 -20.25 -19.92 8.88
N SER A 924 -21.35 -20.56 8.48
CA SER A 924 -21.89 -20.43 7.13
C SER A 924 -22.42 -19.04 6.79
N ALA A 925 -22.70 -18.18 7.79
CA ALA A 925 -23.22 -16.85 7.55
C ALA A 925 -22.19 -15.91 6.90
N VAL A 926 -20.89 -16.22 7.03
CA VAL A 926 -19.79 -15.42 6.47
C VAL A 926 -19.23 -15.98 5.17
N HIS A 927 -19.69 -17.14 4.69
CA HIS A 927 -19.18 -17.74 3.45
C HIS A 927 -19.32 -16.77 2.28
N GLY A 928 -18.22 -16.48 1.58
CA GLY A 928 -18.17 -15.53 0.47
C GLY A 928 -18.07 -14.05 0.88
N GLN A 929 -18.12 -13.72 2.18
CA GLN A 929 -17.97 -12.35 2.66
C GLN A 929 -16.51 -11.88 2.59
N GLY A 930 -16.29 -10.67 2.09
CA GLY A 930 -14.98 -10.00 2.06
C GLY A 930 -14.63 -9.34 3.40
N PHE A 931 -13.34 -9.33 3.73
CA PHE A 931 -12.77 -8.73 4.95
C PHE A 931 -11.51 -7.91 4.65
N VAL A 932 -11.33 -6.81 5.40
CA VAL A 932 -10.13 -5.97 5.35
C VAL A 932 -9.94 -5.27 3.99
N ALA A 933 -10.64 -4.15 3.79
CA ALA A 933 -10.81 -3.53 2.47
C ALA A 933 -9.58 -2.77 1.90
N ARG A 934 -9.64 -2.55 0.58
CA ARG A 934 -8.90 -1.60 -0.25
C ARG A 934 -7.39 -1.86 -0.38
N LEU A 935 -6.60 -1.54 0.65
CA LEU A 935 -5.13 -1.47 0.58
C LEU A 935 -4.45 -2.85 0.59
N SER A 936 -4.83 -3.71 -0.34
CA SER A 936 -4.35 -5.08 -0.53
C SER A 936 -3.41 -5.19 -1.73
N GLY A 937 -2.54 -6.20 -1.73
CA GLY A 937 -1.65 -6.51 -2.84
C GLY A 937 -2.40 -7.01 -4.08
N THR A 938 -3.68 -7.37 -3.90
CA THR A 938 -4.63 -7.69 -4.96
C THR A 938 -4.66 -6.62 -6.06
N THR A 939 -4.58 -5.34 -5.69
CA THR A 939 -4.60 -4.21 -6.64
C THR A 939 -3.41 -4.21 -7.59
N ALA A 940 -2.20 -4.48 -7.08
CA ALA A 940 -0.99 -4.58 -7.90
C ALA A 940 -1.05 -5.76 -8.89
N GLU A 941 -1.58 -6.90 -8.45
CA GLU A 941 -1.79 -8.07 -9.32
C GLU A 941 -2.87 -7.79 -10.38
N PHE A 942 -3.96 -7.12 -10.01
CA PHE A 942 -4.99 -6.70 -10.94
C PHE A 942 -4.46 -5.74 -12.01
N ILE A 943 -3.69 -4.73 -11.64
CA ILE A 943 -3.10 -3.79 -12.61
C ILE A 943 -2.15 -4.53 -13.58
N SER A 944 -1.41 -5.54 -13.10
CA SER A 944 -0.61 -6.38 -13.98
C SER A 944 -1.47 -7.26 -14.91
N MET A 945 -2.62 -7.75 -14.45
CA MET A 945 -3.57 -8.46 -15.32
C MET A 945 -4.14 -7.52 -16.38
N TRP A 946 -4.63 -6.34 -15.97
CA TRP A 946 -5.13 -5.29 -16.86
C TRP A 946 -4.09 -4.90 -17.91
N GLN A 947 -2.84 -4.67 -17.51
CA GLN A 947 -1.73 -4.34 -18.41
C GLN A 947 -1.54 -5.42 -19.48
N VAL A 948 -1.45 -6.70 -19.07
CA VAL A 948 -1.28 -7.82 -20.02
C VAL A 948 -2.52 -8.01 -20.90
N MET A 949 -3.73 -7.83 -20.37
CA MET A 949 -4.98 -7.92 -21.12
C MET A 949 -5.09 -6.84 -22.19
N MET A 950 -4.81 -5.58 -21.84
CA MET A 950 -4.99 -4.43 -22.73
C MET A 950 -3.84 -4.30 -23.73
N MET A 951 -2.59 -4.58 -23.32
CA MET A 951 -1.41 -4.28 -24.13
C MET A 951 -0.74 -5.53 -24.71
N GLY A 952 -0.94 -6.69 -24.11
CA GLY A 952 -0.22 -7.92 -24.42
C GLY A 952 1.03 -8.13 -23.56
N LYS A 953 1.75 -9.24 -23.82
CA LYS A 953 2.93 -9.64 -23.03
C LYS A 953 4.19 -8.82 -23.34
N LYS A 954 4.29 -8.25 -24.54
CA LYS A 954 5.41 -7.42 -25.00
C LYS A 954 4.85 -6.26 -25.81
N VAL A 955 5.08 -5.03 -25.36
CA VAL A 955 4.57 -3.82 -26.01
C VAL A 955 5.62 -3.27 -26.97
N PHE A 956 6.83 -3.03 -26.45
CA PHE A 956 7.98 -2.61 -27.25
C PHE A 956 8.97 -3.75 -27.42
N SER A 957 9.64 -3.82 -28.57
CA SER A 957 10.66 -4.82 -28.85
C SER A 957 11.71 -4.26 -29.83
N LEU A 958 12.85 -4.93 -29.92
CA LEU A 958 13.86 -4.64 -30.94
C LEU A 958 13.75 -5.63 -32.08
N ASP A 959 13.61 -5.12 -33.30
CA ASP A 959 13.74 -5.89 -34.54
C ASP A 959 14.91 -5.34 -35.35
N GLU A 960 15.91 -6.18 -35.63
CA GLU A 960 17.19 -5.79 -36.24
C GLU A 960 17.85 -4.54 -35.60
N GLY A 961 17.68 -4.36 -34.28
CA GLY A 961 18.21 -3.23 -33.51
C GLY A 961 17.37 -1.95 -33.56
N LYS A 962 16.22 -1.96 -34.24
CA LYS A 962 15.26 -0.85 -34.28
C LYS A 962 14.09 -1.09 -33.35
N LEU A 963 13.59 -0.03 -32.73
CA LEU A 963 12.42 -0.12 -31.86
C LEU A 963 11.16 -0.44 -32.68
N THR A 964 10.32 -1.33 -32.17
CA THR A 964 8.98 -1.60 -32.71
C THR A 964 7.96 -1.59 -31.59
N LEU A 965 6.71 -1.30 -31.93
CA LEU A 965 5.56 -1.39 -31.02
C LEU A 965 4.54 -2.36 -31.60
N GLN A 966 4.07 -3.30 -30.77
CA GLN A 966 3.00 -4.21 -31.12
C GLN A 966 2.00 -4.29 -29.98
N LEU A 967 0.72 -4.01 -30.26
CA LEU A 967 -0.37 -4.21 -29.32
C LEU A 967 -1.06 -5.54 -29.60
N GLN A 968 -1.07 -6.42 -28.60
CA GLN A 968 -1.59 -7.79 -28.70
C GLN A 968 -2.63 -8.03 -27.58
N PRO A 969 -3.84 -7.45 -27.69
CA PRO A 969 -4.83 -7.56 -26.64
C PRO A 969 -5.20 -9.02 -26.38
N ILE A 970 -5.47 -9.36 -25.12
CA ILE A 970 -6.00 -10.65 -24.68
C ILE A 970 -7.35 -10.35 -24.02
N LEU A 971 -8.37 -10.19 -24.84
CA LEU A 971 -9.70 -9.73 -24.45
C LEU A 971 -10.77 -10.69 -24.99
N PRO A 972 -11.73 -11.11 -24.16
CA PRO A 972 -12.88 -11.86 -24.62
C PRO A 972 -13.90 -10.94 -25.28
N GLU A 973 -14.73 -11.50 -26.17
CA GLU A 973 -15.69 -10.73 -26.96
C GLU A 973 -16.73 -9.96 -26.11
N TRP A 974 -17.02 -10.46 -24.91
CA TRP A 974 -17.95 -9.84 -23.97
C TRP A 974 -17.42 -8.57 -23.29
N LEU A 975 -16.12 -8.26 -23.38
CA LEU A 975 -15.59 -6.98 -22.89
C LEU A 975 -15.80 -5.83 -23.87
N PHE A 976 -16.14 -6.08 -25.13
CA PHE A 976 -16.37 -5.02 -26.09
C PHE A 976 -17.77 -4.41 -25.87
N ASN A 977 -17.90 -3.09 -25.96
CA ASN A 977 -19.20 -2.41 -25.83
C ASN A 977 -20.11 -2.64 -27.04
N ASP A 978 -21.32 -2.08 -27.06
CA ASP A 978 -22.29 -2.23 -28.16
C ASP A 978 -21.79 -1.71 -29.53
N HIS A 979 -20.71 -0.92 -29.54
CA HIS A 979 -20.02 -0.44 -30.74
C HIS A 979 -18.83 -1.32 -31.15
N ASN A 980 -18.68 -2.49 -30.53
CA ASN A 980 -17.56 -3.42 -30.70
C ASN A 980 -16.21 -2.78 -30.35
N GLN A 981 -16.18 -1.95 -29.31
CA GLN A 981 -14.99 -1.21 -28.90
C GLN A 981 -14.59 -1.48 -27.45
N VAL A 982 -13.29 -1.40 -27.19
CA VAL A 982 -12.70 -1.22 -25.86
C VAL A 982 -11.73 -0.05 -25.95
N ARG A 983 -11.79 0.88 -25.02
CA ARG A 983 -10.85 2.00 -24.93
C ARG A 983 -10.07 1.96 -23.63
N PHE A 984 -8.81 2.34 -23.70
CA PHE A 984 -7.96 2.47 -22.52
C PHE A 984 -6.86 3.51 -22.74
N VAL A 985 -6.20 3.93 -21.66
CA VAL A 985 -5.06 4.83 -21.71
C VAL A 985 -3.75 4.05 -21.64
N LEU A 986 -2.89 4.23 -22.64
CA LEU A 986 -1.55 3.68 -22.75
C LEU A 986 -0.52 4.74 -22.34
N LEU A 987 0.47 4.38 -21.52
CA LEU A 987 1.54 5.29 -21.06
C LEU A 987 1.00 6.55 -20.35
N GLY A 988 -0.16 6.45 -19.72
CA GLY A 988 -0.82 7.52 -18.96
C GLY A 988 -1.41 8.67 -19.78
N ASP A 989 -1.26 8.67 -21.11
CA ASP A 989 -1.62 9.85 -21.94
C ASP A 989 -2.03 9.53 -23.39
N VAL A 990 -1.86 8.29 -23.85
CA VAL A 990 -2.22 7.89 -25.22
C VAL A 990 -3.53 7.11 -25.19
N GLU A 991 -4.61 7.69 -25.70
CA GLU A 991 -5.90 7.00 -25.83
C GLU A 991 -5.81 5.92 -26.92
N VAL A 992 -6.08 4.67 -26.56
CA VAL A 992 -6.13 3.55 -27.49
C VAL A 992 -7.56 3.04 -27.59
N THR A 993 -8.09 2.89 -28.82
CA THR A 993 -9.38 2.24 -29.07
C THR A 993 -9.17 0.98 -29.91
N TYR A 994 -9.53 -0.19 -29.37
CA TYR A 994 -9.66 -1.42 -30.15
C TYR A 994 -11.01 -1.48 -30.85
N TYR A 995 -11.03 -1.82 -32.14
CA TYR A 995 -12.23 -2.08 -32.93
C TYR A 995 -12.28 -3.54 -33.31
N ASN A 996 -13.30 -4.26 -32.88
CA ASN A 996 -13.48 -5.70 -33.10
C ASN A 996 -14.76 -6.00 -33.89
N PRO A 997 -14.82 -5.68 -35.19
CA PRO A 997 -16.03 -5.83 -35.99
C PRO A 997 -16.54 -7.28 -36.07
N GLU A 998 -15.67 -8.27 -35.90
CA GLU A 998 -16.04 -9.69 -35.92
C GLU A 998 -16.65 -10.20 -34.61
N ARG A 999 -16.54 -9.44 -33.51
CA ARG A 999 -17.05 -9.82 -32.19
C ARG A 999 -16.53 -11.20 -31.73
N LYS A 1000 -15.23 -11.44 -31.90
CA LYS A 1000 -14.55 -12.65 -31.43
C LYS A 1000 -13.57 -12.33 -30.29
N ASN A 1001 -13.18 -13.33 -29.53
CA ASN A 1001 -12.06 -13.19 -28.59
C ASN A 1001 -10.81 -12.76 -29.36
N SER A 1002 -9.91 -11.98 -28.76
CA SER A 1002 -8.61 -11.65 -29.35
C SER A 1002 -7.52 -12.67 -29.02
N PHE A 1003 -7.91 -13.83 -28.47
CA PHE A 1003 -7.05 -14.93 -28.09
C PHE A 1003 -7.65 -16.27 -28.53
N GLY A 1004 -6.84 -17.34 -28.46
CA GLY A 1004 -7.21 -18.67 -28.95
C GLY A 1004 -6.89 -18.85 -30.44
N MET A 1005 -7.18 -20.04 -30.98
CA MET A 1005 -6.85 -20.38 -32.37
C MET A 1005 -7.57 -19.53 -33.41
N ASP A 1006 -8.84 -19.20 -33.14
CA ASP A 1006 -9.70 -18.39 -34.02
C ASP A 1006 -9.81 -16.92 -33.56
N GLY A 1007 -8.89 -16.48 -32.69
CA GLY A 1007 -8.92 -15.15 -32.11
C GLY A 1007 -8.49 -14.06 -33.09
N VAL A 1008 -9.18 -12.92 -33.06
CA VAL A 1008 -8.84 -11.75 -33.90
C VAL A 1008 -7.50 -11.15 -33.47
N LYS A 1009 -6.76 -10.60 -34.43
CA LYS A 1009 -5.45 -10.00 -34.19
C LYS A 1009 -5.41 -8.59 -34.72
N THR A 1010 -4.45 -7.80 -34.24
CA THR A 1010 -4.19 -6.47 -34.79
C THR A 1010 -3.79 -6.59 -36.25
N VAL A 1011 -4.52 -5.90 -37.14
CA VAL A 1011 -4.25 -5.89 -38.58
C VAL A 1011 -3.95 -4.49 -39.11
N LYS A 1012 -4.36 -3.45 -38.37
CA LYS A 1012 -4.21 -2.05 -38.77
C LYS A 1012 -4.15 -1.12 -37.58
N TYR A 1013 -3.28 -0.12 -37.68
CA TYR A 1013 -3.22 1.04 -36.80
C TYR A 1013 -3.62 2.32 -37.55
N VAL A 1014 -4.25 3.22 -36.82
CA VAL A 1014 -4.52 4.59 -37.24
C VAL A 1014 -4.02 5.52 -36.13
N LEU A 1015 -3.00 6.30 -36.47
CA LEU A 1015 -2.35 7.22 -35.54
C LEU A 1015 -2.85 8.64 -35.81
N HIS A 1016 -3.30 9.31 -34.74
CA HIS A 1016 -3.79 10.68 -34.82
C HIS A 1016 -2.70 11.63 -34.31
N GLY A 1017 -1.95 12.21 -35.24
CA GLY A 1017 -0.98 13.27 -34.94
C GLY A 1017 -1.64 14.65 -34.89
N VAL A 1018 -0.85 15.68 -34.58
CA VAL A 1018 -1.34 17.08 -34.46
C VAL A 1018 -1.86 17.62 -35.80
N GLU A 1019 -1.21 17.27 -36.92
CA GLU A 1019 -1.52 17.82 -38.25
C GLU A 1019 -2.01 16.76 -39.26
N GLU A 1020 -1.79 15.48 -39.00
CA GLU A 1020 -2.10 14.41 -39.95
C GLU A 1020 -2.57 13.11 -39.29
N LYS A 1021 -3.39 12.35 -40.04
CA LYS A 1021 -3.81 10.99 -39.72
C LYS A 1021 -2.96 10.02 -40.52
N ILE A 1022 -2.32 9.07 -39.83
CA ILE A 1022 -1.42 8.09 -40.45
C ILE A 1022 -2.05 6.70 -40.33
N GLU A 1023 -2.16 5.98 -41.44
CA GLU A 1023 -2.69 4.62 -41.46
C GLU A 1023 -1.56 3.63 -41.76
N VAL A 1024 -1.46 2.57 -40.95
CA VAL A 1024 -0.48 1.51 -41.09
C VAL A 1024 -1.22 0.17 -41.15
N GLU A 1025 -1.24 -0.45 -42.34
CA GLU A 1025 -1.85 -1.77 -42.58
C GLU A 1025 -0.84 -2.87 -42.23
N ASN A 1026 -0.59 -3.04 -40.92
CA ASN A 1026 0.34 -4.02 -40.38
C ASN A 1026 -0.04 -4.37 -38.93
N ASP A 1027 0.49 -5.47 -38.41
CA ASP A 1027 0.27 -5.88 -37.01
C ASP A 1027 1.23 -5.21 -36.02
N PHE A 1028 2.30 -4.55 -36.49
CA PHE A 1028 3.24 -3.74 -35.70
C PHE A 1028 3.49 -2.34 -36.28
N LEU A 1029 4.06 -1.46 -35.45
CA LEU A 1029 4.52 -0.12 -35.80
C LEU A 1029 6.05 -0.05 -35.80
N GLU A 1030 6.61 0.51 -36.87
CA GLU A 1030 8.05 0.77 -37.01
C GLU A 1030 8.56 1.86 -36.06
N GLU A 1031 9.89 1.94 -35.90
CA GLU A 1031 10.60 2.80 -34.95
C GLU A 1031 10.12 4.24 -34.88
N LYS A 1032 9.91 4.89 -36.04
CA LYS A 1032 9.40 6.26 -36.10
C LYS A 1032 8.11 6.42 -35.28
N TYR A 1033 7.15 5.52 -35.49
CA TYR A 1033 5.83 5.59 -34.85
C TYR A 1033 5.86 5.06 -33.41
N ALA A 1034 6.64 4.00 -33.16
CA ALA A 1034 6.86 3.47 -31.82
C ALA A 1034 7.44 4.55 -30.89
N LEU A 1035 8.44 5.30 -31.36
CA LEU A 1035 9.02 6.42 -30.61
C LEU A 1035 8.02 7.57 -30.40
N SER A 1036 7.26 7.97 -31.42
CA SER A 1036 6.26 9.03 -31.26
C SER A 1036 5.15 8.66 -30.27
N ILE A 1037 4.75 7.38 -30.18
CA ILE A 1037 3.82 6.92 -29.13
C ILE A 1037 4.51 6.91 -27.76
N ARG A 1038 5.72 6.34 -27.66
CA ARG A 1038 6.46 6.27 -26.38
C ARG A 1038 6.76 7.65 -25.80
N ASN A 1039 7.05 8.62 -26.66
CA ASN A 1039 7.30 10.02 -26.31
C ASN A 1039 6.01 10.84 -26.12
N LYS A 1040 4.83 10.21 -26.21
CA LYS A 1040 3.52 10.84 -26.05
C LYS A 1040 3.25 11.97 -27.08
N GLU A 1041 3.87 11.92 -28.25
CA GLU A 1041 3.63 12.86 -29.35
C GLU A 1041 2.31 12.55 -30.08
N ILE A 1042 1.98 11.26 -30.19
CA ILE A 1042 0.66 10.79 -30.64
C ILE A 1042 -0.22 10.62 -29.41
N LYS A 1043 -1.37 11.29 -29.38
CA LYS A 1043 -2.32 11.24 -28.25
C LYS A 1043 -3.45 10.23 -28.42
N ARG A 1044 -3.66 9.75 -29.64
CA ARG A 1044 -4.72 8.77 -29.93
C ARG A 1044 -4.30 7.75 -30.99
N VAL A 1045 -4.62 6.49 -30.73
CA VAL A 1045 -4.37 5.34 -31.60
C VAL A 1045 -5.65 4.51 -31.73
N ASP A 1046 -6.19 4.39 -32.94
CA ASP A 1046 -7.24 3.41 -33.23
C ASP A 1046 -6.58 2.13 -33.76
N VAL A 1047 -6.93 0.97 -33.19
CA VAL A 1047 -6.39 -0.33 -33.55
C VAL A 1047 -7.51 -1.25 -34.03
N TYR A 1048 -7.42 -1.75 -35.26
CA TYR A 1048 -8.43 -2.63 -35.83
C TYR A 1048 -8.01 -4.08 -35.70
N LEU A 1049 -8.92 -4.89 -35.19
CA LEU A 1049 -8.76 -6.33 -35.02
C LEU A 1049 -9.51 -7.07 -36.14
N GLY A 1050 -8.89 -8.11 -36.70
CA GLY A 1050 -9.48 -8.94 -37.77
C GLY A 1050 -8.81 -10.30 -37.92
#